data_AF-A0A448ZLS9-F1
#
_entry.id   AF-A0A448ZLS9-F1
#
_cell.length_a   1.000
_cell.length_b   1.000
_cell.length_c   1.000
_cell.angle_alpha   90.00
_cell.angle_beta   90.00
_cell.angle_gamma   90.00
#
_symmetry.space_group_name_H-M   'P 1'
#
loop_
_entity.id
_entity.type
_entity.pdbx_description
1 polymer ?
#
loop_
_entity_poly.entity_id
_entity_poly.type
_entity_poly.pdbx_seq_one_letter_code
_entity_poly.pdbx_strand_id
1 'polypeptide(L)'
;MLGPEERTISLPTGCLVRVDENRALVELPVGVSRRNSGDVTGVPTDGWNSISSAIWNGGLRSFHYGNKIDAGDKVCVLNYKVPSTYDGLNPEPKAFLRSAIGKEPNIRHGDENENENQNDCDGSRNSNAKHHGSVAGSSDGRHGKGFLDDENTVGIMTAASMRSLRTASRSAGGIFVDAIVTAGISNARTAGADADVFALLPEDREEAPPPRGTINTVVVVNGAPLSEGATVEAYAIAIEAKCAACADFRLACAKSLYGNDLAQGTGTDCAVLLGPAVPRSQSPRPPGAPAFRLEYAGKHCLLAELIGQAVREATREAIRSNLVHLYGTVWWYHLHRYKTYLWGLLLKGSRPCVPPKPMDPMPPSPLSVVLLGWAMVLLAYFGFGRIVGLPRSATVLMAAAFWDRCLPEPPLSVHPVVLAGTVISIATKKWIPERVFRSPVLGFFGGVLFLVGMLALFVSGAQLFLAVVQWTEEAIKDHPGLGGWVVLQRDVVPFGSWVLEVVLFKTTFSLQLLCTIALQMARFLERSQLQEARDQLVWLCSRDPMHLGSEDLAGGTLESLSENLSDGTVAPWFWYILFGPVGALGYRVANTLDSRIGYRGGRYEWFGKASARFDDLVNLVPARLTTLALVAAAAMVPRCSAKRGFATAWKDCAQCSSPNAGWPMGAMAGILGVRLEKKGEYALGKDIPCVNGPSPTDIRNGHRVAQLAGGIAFVAALAACCIKDWITG
;
A
#
# COMPACT_ATOMS: atom_id res chain seq x y z
N MET A 1 18.09 -12.42 -29.57
CA MET A 1 18.85 -13.44 -28.83
C MET A 1 20.30 -13.01 -28.89
N LEU A 2 20.95 -12.74 -27.75
CA LEU A 2 22.34 -12.27 -27.66
C LEU A 2 23.14 -13.39 -26.99
N GLY A 3 24.26 -13.79 -27.58
CA GLY A 3 25.08 -14.93 -27.12
C GLY A 3 25.89 -14.66 -25.84
N PRO A 4 26.64 -15.66 -25.36
CA PRO A 4 27.32 -15.68 -24.06
C PRO A 4 28.69 -14.96 -24.09
N GLU A 5 28.77 -13.77 -24.71
CA GLU A 5 30.03 -13.02 -24.77
C GLU A 5 30.17 -12.07 -23.57
N GLU A 6 31.22 -12.28 -22.77
CA GLU A 6 31.63 -11.40 -21.68
C GLU A 6 32.05 -10.03 -22.25
N ARG A 7 31.39 -8.95 -21.81
CA ARG A 7 31.70 -7.58 -22.24
C ARG A 7 32.67 -6.93 -21.25
N THR A 8 33.80 -6.44 -21.73
CA THR A 8 34.74 -5.62 -20.93
C THR A 8 34.62 -4.14 -21.29
N ILE A 9 34.51 -3.28 -20.28
CA ILE A 9 34.43 -1.81 -20.42
C ILE A 9 35.59 -1.21 -19.63
N SER A 10 36.45 -0.43 -20.30
CA SER A 10 37.50 0.35 -19.64
C SER A 10 36.99 1.75 -19.34
N LEU A 11 37.18 2.23 -18.11
CA LEU A 11 36.69 3.54 -17.68
C LEU A 11 37.85 4.52 -17.34
N PRO A 12 37.63 5.84 -17.41
CA PRO A 12 38.65 6.88 -17.17
C PRO A 12 39.40 6.82 -15.84
N THR A 13 38.81 6.28 -14.77
CA THR A 13 39.54 6.06 -13.50
C THR A 13 40.59 4.96 -13.59
N GLY A 14 40.66 4.22 -14.70
CA GLY A 14 41.52 3.06 -14.91
C GLY A 14 40.87 1.74 -14.49
N CYS A 15 39.61 1.75 -14.05
CA CYS A 15 38.90 0.53 -13.69
C CYS A 15 38.35 -0.23 -14.92
N LEU A 16 38.29 -1.56 -14.79
CA LEU A 16 37.77 -2.47 -15.81
C LEU A 16 36.47 -3.08 -15.30
N VAL A 17 35.40 -2.97 -16.08
CA VAL A 17 34.10 -3.56 -15.78
C VAL A 17 33.87 -4.75 -16.72
N ARG A 18 33.87 -5.95 -16.17
CA ARG A 18 33.55 -7.20 -16.88
C ARG A 18 32.10 -7.57 -16.60
N VAL A 19 31.30 -7.78 -17.63
CA VAL A 19 29.86 -8.04 -17.50
C VAL A 19 29.49 -9.29 -18.29
N ASP A 20 28.83 -10.22 -17.62
CA ASP A 20 28.18 -11.38 -18.22
C ASP A 20 26.68 -11.40 -17.86
N GLU A 21 25.96 -12.48 -18.19
CA GLU A 21 24.52 -12.57 -17.91
C GLU A 21 24.18 -12.62 -16.41
N ASN A 22 25.13 -13.05 -15.58
CA ASN A 22 24.97 -13.35 -14.16
C ASN A 22 25.70 -12.38 -13.24
N ARG A 23 26.72 -11.65 -13.69
CA ARG A 23 27.48 -10.73 -12.85
C ARG A 23 28.04 -9.54 -13.61
N ALA A 24 28.30 -8.48 -12.84
CA ALA A 24 29.20 -7.41 -13.22
C ALA A 24 30.34 -7.35 -12.20
N LEU A 25 31.57 -7.48 -12.66
CA LEU A 25 32.78 -7.40 -11.87
C LEU A 25 33.52 -6.10 -12.20
N VAL A 26 33.70 -5.24 -11.20
CA VAL A 26 34.49 -4.00 -11.31
C VAL A 26 35.85 -4.25 -10.71
N GLU A 27 36.89 -4.20 -11.54
CA GLU A 27 38.28 -4.39 -11.15
C GLU A 27 38.98 -3.02 -11.08
N LEU A 28 39.55 -2.70 -9.92
CA LEU A 28 40.30 -1.46 -9.71
C LEU A 28 41.79 -1.67 -10.00
N PRO A 29 42.47 -0.65 -10.55
CA PRO A 29 43.91 -0.71 -10.76
C PRO A 29 44.67 -0.67 -9.42
N VAL A 30 45.74 -1.46 -9.33
CA VAL A 30 46.66 -1.52 -8.18
C VAL A 30 48.10 -1.44 -8.72
N GLY A 31 48.92 -0.55 -8.14
CA GLY A 31 50.35 -0.43 -8.45
C GLY A 31 50.74 0.54 -9.57
N VAL A 32 52.06 0.85 -9.64
CA VAL A 32 52.68 1.86 -10.51
C VAL A 32 52.79 1.37 -11.96
N SER A 33 51.92 1.85 -12.85
CA SER A 33 52.12 1.63 -14.29
C SER A 33 53.31 2.45 -14.80
N ARG A 34 54.47 1.80 -15.00
CA ARG A 34 55.50 2.28 -15.92
C ARG A 34 55.05 1.97 -17.36
N ARG A 35 54.27 2.84 -17.99
CA ARG A 35 54.19 2.84 -19.47
C ARG A 35 54.23 4.25 -20.04
N ASN A 36 55.30 4.50 -20.79
CA ASN A 36 55.44 5.57 -21.76
C ASN A 36 54.37 5.43 -22.85
N SER A 37 53.24 6.10 -22.70
CA SER A 37 52.32 6.41 -23.81
C SER A 37 51.49 7.60 -23.37
N GLY A 38 51.45 8.65 -24.19
CA GLY A 38 50.95 9.99 -23.87
C GLY A 38 49.45 10.16 -23.60
N ASP A 39 48.76 9.13 -23.09
CA ASP A 39 47.37 9.20 -22.63
C ASP A 39 47.33 8.87 -21.13
N VAL A 40 47.23 9.91 -20.29
CA VAL A 40 47.19 9.75 -18.83
C VAL A 40 45.78 9.36 -18.39
N THR A 41 45.54 8.05 -18.20
CA THR A 41 44.32 7.52 -17.56
C THR A 41 44.63 7.04 -16.14
N GLY A 42 44.07 7.71 -15.13
CA GLY A 42 44.16 7.34 -13.71
C GLY A 42 45.54 7.55 -13.05
N VAL A 43 45.54 7.90 -11.76
CA VAL A 43 46.76 7.94 -10.94
C VAL A 43 46.92 6.58 -10.25
N PRO A 44 48.07 5.90 -10.36
CA PRO A 44 48.38 4.71 -9.57
C PRO A 44 48.23 4.96 -8.06
N THR A 45 47.55 4.06 -7.35
CA THR A 45 47.36 4.15 -5.89
C THR A 45 47.93 2.93 -5.17
N ASP A 46 48.48 3.15 -3.97
CA ASP A 46 49.01 2.09 -3.10
C ASP A 46 47.90 1.37 -2.30
N GLY A 47 46.65 1.80 -2.48
CA GLY A 47 45.48 1.23 -1.82
C GLY A 47 44.20 1.98 -2.14
N TRP A 48 43.08 1.40 -1.73
CA TRP A 48 41.73 1.92 -1.92
C TRP A 48 40.96 1.96 -0.61
N ASN A 49 40.22 3.03 -0.38
CA ASN A 49 39.22 3.12 0.68
C ASN A 49 37.84 2.89 0.08
N SER A 50 36.98 2.16 0.79
CA SER A 50 35.59 1.97 0.42
C SER A 50 34.64 2.34 1.55
N ILE A 51 33.50 2.92 1.20
CA ILE A 51 32.30 2.94 2.05
C ILE A 51 31.17 2.28 1.26
N SER A 52 30.48 1.31 1.87
CA SER A 52 29.39 0.63 1.18
C SER A 52 28.30 0.09 2.10
N SER A 53 27.09 -0.06 1.54
CA SER A 53 26.01 -0.85 2.11
C SER A 53 26.01 -2.30 1.60
N ALA A 54 27.18 -2.80 1.20
CA ALA A 54 27.33 -4.13 0.62
C ALA A 54 27.07 -5.24 1.63
N ILE A 55 26.55 -6.37 1.14
CA ILE A 55 26.26 -7.56 1.94
C ILE A 55 27.57 -8.19 2.42
N TRP A 56 28.57 -8.20 1.55
CA TRP A 56 29.86 -8.79 1.82
C TRP A 56 30.96 -7.72 1.78
N ASN A 57 31.74 -7.63 2.86
CA ASN A 57 32.75 -6.61 3.11
C ASN A 57 32.19 -5.17 3.06
N GLY A 58 30.96 -4.99 3.56
CA GLY A 58 30.30 -3.69 3.75
C GLY A 58 30.90 -2.82 4.86
N GLY A 59 30.47 -1.56 4.94
CA GLY A 59 30.97 -0.56 5.88
C GLY A 59 32.16 0.23 5.35
N LEU A 60 32.87 0.92 6.25
CA LEU A 60 34.13 1.62 5.94
C LEU A 60 35.27 0.59 5.93
N ARG A 61 36.03 0.52 4.85
CA ARG A 61 37.20 -0.36 4.71
C ARG A 61 38.34 0.31 3.98
N SER A 62 39.56 -0.15 4.26
CA SER A 62 40.78 0.23 3.56
C SER A 62 41.47 -1.04 3.06
N PHE A 63 41.65 -1.12 1.75
CA PHE A 63 42.43 -2.13 1.06
C PHE A 63 43.83 -1.56 0.84
N HIS A 64 44.82 -2.07 1.57
CA HIS A 64 46.20 -1.64 1.45
C HIS A 64 47.05 -2.78 0.91
N TYR A 65 47.85 -2.49 -0.12
CA TYR A 65 48.86 -3.42 -0.59
C TYR A 65 50.20 -2.98 0.00
N GLY A 66 50.93 -3.91 0.62
CA GLY A 66 52.24 -3.63 1.21
C GLY A 66 53.31 -3.37 0.13
N ASN A 67 54.58 -3.36 0.54
CA ASN A 67 55.73 -3.13 -0.37
C ASN A 67 55.94 -4.20 -1.47
N LYS A 68 55.15 -5.28 -1.48
CA LYS A 68 55.12 -6.30 -2.54
C LYS A 68 53.72 -6.31 -3.14
N ILE A 69 53.57 -5.71 -4.32
CA ILE A 69 52.37 -5.77 -5.14
C ILE A 69 52.64 -6.85 -6.20
N ASP A 70 51.93 -7.98 -6.14
CA ASP A 70 52.01 -8.99 -7.19
C ASP A 70 51.18 -8.54 -8.40
N ALA A 71 51.55 -8.97 -9.62
CA ALA A 71 50.88 -8.60 -10.88
C ALA A 71 49.42 -9.11 -11.02
N GLY A 72 48.80 -9.58 -9.94
CA GLY A 72 47.41 -10.05 -9.88
C GLY A 72 46.61 -9.50 -8.70
N ASP A 73 47.19 -8.61 -7.88
CA ASP A 73 46.47 -7.98 -6.77
C ASP A 73 45.46 -6.96 -7.30
N LYS A 74 44.17 -7.18 -7.02
CA LYS A 74 43.07 -6.31 -7.46
C LYS A 74 42.06 -6.11 -6.34
N VAL A 75 41.52 -4.89 -6.24
CA VAL A 75 40.32 -4.62 -5.45
C VAL A 75 39.12 -4.79 -6.37
N CYS A 76 38.16 -5.60 -5.97
CA CYS A 76 37.04 -6.00 -6.81
C CYS A 76 35.69 -5.61 -6.19
N VAL A 77 34.75 -5.16 -7.02
CA VAL A 77 33.33 -5.10 -6.64
C VAL A 77 32.56 -6.12 -7.47
N LEU A 78 32.00 -7.12 -6.81
CA LEU A 78 31.18 -8.15 -7.43
C LEU A 78 29.69 -7.80 -7.25
N ASN A 79 29.02 -7.48 -8.35
CA ASN A 79 27.57 -7.36 -8.41
C ASN A 79 26.96 -8.62 -9.04
N TYR A 80 26.39 -9.50 -8.23
CA TYR A 80 25.92 -10.81 -8.67
C TYR A 80 24.39 -10.87 -8.79
N LYS A 81 23.89 -11.36 -9.92
CA LYS A 81 22.47 -11.53 -10.19
C LYS A 81 21.93 -12.74 -9.44
N VAL A 82 20.92 -12.49 -8.62
CA VAL A 82 20.30 -13.54 -7.83
C VAL A 82 19.38 -14.40 -8.72
N PRO A 83 19.42 -15.75 -8.61
CA PRO A 83 18.47 -16.63 -9.29
C PRO A 83 17.02 -16.29 -8.92
N SER A 84 16.09 -16.52 -9.85
CA SER A 84 14.65 -16.33 -9.59
C SER A 84 14.12 -17.19 -8.43
N THR A 85 14.79 -18.30 -8.13
CA THR A 85 14.44 -19.28 -7.08
C THR A 85 14.99 -18.93 -5.70
N TYR A 86 15.96 -18.03 -5.58
CA TYR A 86 16.44 -17.59 -4.26
C TYR A 86 15.29 -16.93 -3.52
N ASP A 87 15.12 -17.06 -2.22
CA ASP A 87 13.99 -16.46 -1.48
C ASP A 87 14.41 -15.26 -0.60
N GLY A 88 15.71 -15.00 -0.49
CA GLY A 88 16.26 -13.97 0.40
C GLY A 88 16.50 -14.45 1.83
N LEU A 89 16.06 -15.67 2.16
CA LEU A 89 16.14 -16.27 3.49
C LEU A 89 17.12 -17.44 3.52
N ASN A 90 17.28 -18.18 2.42
CA ASN A 90 18.06 -19.41 2.39
C ASN A 90 18.71 -19.63 1.01
N PRO A 91 20.04 -19.86 0.92
CA PRO A 91 21.07 -19.82 1.96
C PRO A 91 21.48 -18.39 2.37
N GLU A 92 22.22 -18.25 3.49
CA GLU A 92 22.79 -16.97 3.95
C GLU A 92 23.43 -16.18 2.78
N PRO A 93 23.03 -14.91 2.56
CA PRO A 93 23.47 -14.11 1.40
C PRO A 93 24.99 -14.06 1.19
N LYS A 94 25.75 -14.05 2.28
CA LYS A 94 27.22 -14.04 2.27
C LYS A 94 27.81 -15.37 1.80
N ALA A 95 27.26 -16.49 2.26
CA ALA A 95 27.66 -17.82 1.81
C ALA A 95 27.33 -18.03 0.33
N PHE A 96 26.18 -17.52 -0.12
CA PHE A 96 25.79 -17.53 -1.52
C PHE A 96 26.81 -16.78 -2.40
N LEU A 97 27.14 -15.53 -2.05
CA LEU A 97 28.14 -14.73 -2.77
C LEU A 97 29.52 -15.41 -2.83
N ARG A 98 29.97 -15.99 -1.72
CA ARG A 98 31.24 -16.76 -1.67
C ARG A 98 31.21 -17.98 -2.58
N SER A 99 30.10 -18.71 -2.62
CA SER A 99 29.95 -19.87 -3.52
C SER A 99 29.92 -19.46 -5.01
N ALA A 100 29.44 -18.26 -5.31
CA ALA A 100 29.37 -17.73 -6.67
C ALA A 100 30.74 -17.34 -7.24
N ILE A 101 31.75 -17.14 -6.39
CA ILE A 101 33.13 -16.87 -6.80
C ILE A 101 33.80 -18.13 -7.37
N GLY A 102 33.44 -19.32 -6.86
CA GLY A 102 34.10 -20.59 -7.20
C GLY A 102 33.54 -21.31 -8.43
N LYS A 103 32.50 -20.78 -9.09
CA LYS A 103 31.86 -21.42 -10.25
C LYS A 103 32.22 -20.69 -11.55
N GLU A 104 33.24 -21.16 -12.27
CA GLU A 104 33.37 -20.87 -13.70
C GLU A 104 32.37 -21.71 -14.53
N PRO A 105 31.92 -21.23 -15.70
CA PRO A 105 31.41 -22.11 -16.73
C PRO A 105 32.59 -22.91 -17.29
N ASN A 106 32.59 -24.23 -17.12
CA ASN A 106 33.55 -25.13 -17.75
C ASN A 106 33.60 -24.87 -19.27
N ILE A 107 34.61 -24.16 -19.75
CA ILE A 107 35.07 -24.33 -21.14
C ILE A 107 35.97 -25.56 -21.12
N ARG A 108 35.35 -26.75 -21.08
CA ARG A 108 36.06 -27.98 -21.41
C ARG A 108 36.01 -28.15 -22.91
N HIS A 109 37.18 -28.03 -23.55
CA HIS A 109 37.44 -28.78 -24.77
C HIS A 109 37.09 -30.25 -24.50
N GLY A 110 36.46 -30.88 -25.50
CA GLY A 110 35.85 -32.19 -25.39
C GLY A 110 36.74 -33.20 -24.69
N ASP A 111 36.12 -33.93 -23.77
CA ASP A 111 36.12 -35.38 -23.85
C ASP A 111 34.91 -35.88 -23.04
N GLU A 112 34.16 -36.74 -23.69
CA GLU A 112 33.07 -37.52 -23.13
C GLU A 112 33.58 -38.31 -21.92
N ASN A 113 32.87 -38.24 -20.80
CA ASN A 113 32.54 -39.43 -20.03
C ASN A 113 31.49 -39.10 -18.97
N GLU A 114 30.35 -39.72 -19.17
CA GLU A 114 29.27 -39.92 -18.21
C GLU A 114 29.83 -40.56 -16.93
N ASN A 115 29.38 -40.07 -15.77
CA ASN A 115 29.10 -40.93 -14.64
C ASN A 115 28.18 -40.19 -13.66
N GLU A 116 26.91 -40.56 -13.74
CA GLU A 116 25.96 -40.52 -12.64
C GLU A 116 26.51 -41.33 -11.46
N ASN A 117 26.36 -40.80 -10.25
CA ASN A 117 26.00 -41.57 -9.04
C ASN A 117 25.73 -40.55 -7.92
N GLN A 118 24.47 -40.35 -7.50
CA GLN A 118 23.67 -41.16 -6.57
C GLN A 118 24.06 -41.03 -5.10
N ASN A 119 23.01 -40.78 -4.33
CA ASN A 119 22.80 -41.06 -2.90
C ASN A 119 23.39 -40.04 -1.93
N ASP A 120 22.78 -39.76 -0.78
CA ASP A 120 21.40 -39.83 -0.27
C ASP A 120 21.52 -39.22 1.13
N CYS A 121 20.38 -38.85 1.69
CA CYS A 121 20.14 -38.45 3.07
C CYS A 121 20.93 -39.27 4.13
N ASP A 122 21.36 -38.63 5.22
CA ASP A 122 20.70 -38.84 6.53
C ASP A 122 21.32 -38.01 7.66
N GLY A 123 20.45 -37.62 8.60
CA GLY A 123 20.83 -36.90 9.80
C GLY A 123 21.21 -37.83 10.96
N SER A 124 22.05 -37.35 11.88
CA SER A 124 21.92 -37.70 13.30
C SER A 124 22.76 -36.78 14.21
N ARG A 125 22.08 -36.27 15.24
CA ARG A 125 22.52 -35.89 16.59
C ARG A 125 23.94 -36.32 16.98
N ASN A 126 24.74 -35.46 17.62
CA ASN A 126 24.78 -35.23 19.08
C ASN A 126 26.14 -34.66 19.58
N SER A 127 26.05 -33.81 20.60
CA SER A 127 26.96 -33.62 21.75
C SER A 127 28.46 -33.26 21.60
N ASN A 128 28.81 -32.11 22.19
CA ASN A 128 29.96 -31.83 23.08
C ASN A 128 31.32 -32.49 22.84
N ALA A 129 32.33 -31.68 22.53
CA ALA A 129 33.64 -31.77 23.18
C ALA A 129 34.43 -30.45 23.02
N LYS A 130 34.76 -29.83 24.16
CA LYS A 130 35.89 -28.88 24.27
C LYS A 130 37.18 -29.69 24.13
N HIS A 131 38.08 -29.29 23.24
CA HIS A 131 39.51 -29.55 23.43
C HIS A 131 40.35 -28.39 22.87
N HIS A 132 41.12 -27.78 23.76
CA HIS A 132 42.36 -27.09 23.42
C HIS A 132 43.34 -28.09 22.80
N GLY A 133 43.96 -27.70 21.69
CA GLY A 133 45.09 -28.38 21.09
C GLY A 133 45.75 -27.47 20.07
N SER A 134 46.86 -26.84 20.46
CA SER A 134 47.77 -26.23 19.50
C SER A 134 48.41 -27.33 18.66
N VAL A 135 48.23 -27.27 17.34
CA VAL A 135 49.06 -28.04 16.41
C VAL A 135 49.56 -27.07 15.35
N ALA A 136 50.85 -26.77 15.43
CA ALA A 136 51.61 -26.27 14.32
C ALA A 136 51.59 -27.34 13.21
N GLY A 137 50.98 -27.00 12.08
CA GLY A 137 50.89 -27.83 10.88
C GLY A 137 51.39 -27.06 9.68
N SER A 138 52.62 -27.38 9.30
CA SER A 138 53.33 -27.13 8.05
C SER A 138 52.55 -26.51 6.88
N SER A 139 53.15 -25.45 6.35
CA SER A 139 53.17 -25.07 4.95
C SER A 139 53.40 -26.27 4.02
N ASP A 140 52.40 -26.67 3.25
CA ASP A 140 52.50 -26.79 1.79
C ASP A 140 51.12 -27.14 1.22
N GLY A 141 50.69 -26.45 0.17
CA GLY A 141 49.36 -26.63 -0.38
C GLY A 141 48.88 -25.40 -1.13
N ARG A 142 49.57 -25.08 -2.23
CA ARG A 142 49.08 -24.17 -3.27
C ARG A 142 47.78 -24.75 -3.86
N HIS A 143 46.65 -24.53 -3.19
CA HIS A 143 45.37 -24.52 -3.87
C HIS A 143 45.35 -23.30 -4.79
N GLY A 144 45.11 -23.51 -6.08
CA GLY A 144 45.15 -22.47 -7.11
C GLY A 144 44.39 -21.23 -6.64
N LYS A 145 45.06 -20.06 -6.67
CA LYS A 145 44.45 -18.77 -6.38
C LYS A 145 43.23 -18.60 -7.31
N GLY A 146 42.02 -18.75 -6.76
CA GLY A 146 40.80 -18.32 -7.44
C GLY A 146 40.92 -16.83 -7.77
N PHE A 147 40.33 -16.43 -8.90
CA PHE A 147 40.44 -15.09 -9.49
C PHE A 147 39.96 -13.93 -8.58
N LEU A 148 39.23 -14.21 -7.50
CA LEU A 148 38.74 -13.22 -6.51
C LEU A 148 39.15 -13.63 -5.10
N ASP A 149 39.80 -12.71 -4.39
CA ASP A 149 40.23 -12.88 -3.00
C ASP A 149 39.14 -12.42 -2.02
N ASP A 150 38.96 -13.18 -0.92
CA ASP A 150 37.88 -12.93 0.05
C ASP A 150 38.12 -11.61 0.83
N GLU A 151 39.38 -11.20 0.96
CA GLU A 151 39.75 -9.98 1.69
C GLU A 151 39.64 -8.70 0.85
N ASN A 152 39.75 -8.82 -0.48
CA ASN A 152 39.84 -7.70 -1.43
C ASN A 152 38.60 -7.49 -2.31
N THR A 153 37.51 -8.19 -2.01
CA THR A 153 36.27 -8.13 -2.78
C THR A 153 35.12 -7.55 -1.96
N VAL A 154 34.41 -6.56 -2.51
CA VAL A 154 33.12 -6.06 -2.00
C VAL A 154 31.99 -6.73 -2.77
N GLY A 155 31.12 -7.47 -2.10
CA GLY A 155 30.05 -8.24 -2.74
C GLY A 155 28.67 -7.63 -2.53
N ILE A 156 27.98 -7.34 -3.64
CA ILE A 156 26.58 -6.90 -3.69
C ILE A 156 25.74 -7.88 -4.51
N MET A 157 24.47 -8.01 -4.17
CA MET A 157 23.51 -8.84 -4.89
C MET A 157 22.50 -7.97 -5.62
N THR A 158 21.99 -8.44 -6.75
CA THR A 158 20.98 -7.71 -7.52
C THR A 158 19.90 -8.62 -8.08
N ALA A 159 18.64 -8.17 -8.00
CA ALA A 159 17.55 -8.73 -8.79
C ALA A 159 17.45 -8.10 -10.19
N ALA A 160 18.25 -7.07 -10.48
CA ALA A 160 18.27 -6.43 -11.78
C ALA A 160 18.90 -7.33 -12.86
N SER A 161 18.45 -7.14 -14.10
CA SER A 161 19.12 -7.74 -15.25
C SER A 161 20.47 -7.06 -15.49
N MET A 162 21.53 -7.82 -15.75
CA MET A 162 22.85 -7.27 -16.11
C MET A 162 22.81 -6.45 -17.40
N ARG A 163 21.81 -6.69 -18.28
CA ARG A 163 21.55 -5.86 -19.47
C ARG A 163 21.16 -4.41 -19.14
N SER A 164 20.74 -4.15 -17.90
CA SER A 164 20.45 -2.79 -17.40
C SER A 164 21.71 -2.00 -17.05
N LEU A 165 22.90 -2.63 -17.01
CA LEU A 165 24.13 -1.96 -16.60
C LEU A 165 24.43 -0.75 -17.48
N ARG A 166 24.68 0.39 -16.85
CA ARG A 166 25.11 1.63 -17.49
C ARG A 166 26.26 2.25 -16.74
N THR A 167 27.12 2.92 -17.47
CA THR A 167 28.29 3.62 -16.94
C THR A 167 28.25 5.08 -17.36
N ALA A 168 28.70 5.97 -16.48
CA ALA A 168 28.92 7.38 -16.81
C ALA A 168 30.17 7.89 -16.10
N SER A 169 30.93 8.71 -16.81
CA SER A 169 32.22 9.21 -16.34
C SER A 169 32.25 10.72 -16.35
N ARG A 170 32.91 11.31 -15.37
CA ARG A 170 33.14 12.76 -15.23
C ARG A 170 34.55 13.02 -14.78
N SER A 171 35.13 14.11 -15.24
CA SER A 171 36.47 14.51 -14.82
C SER A 171 36.62 16.02 -14.82
N ALA A 172 37.23 16.57 -13.77
CA ALA A 172 37.62 17.96 -13.72
C ALA A 172 38.78 18.14 -12.73
N GLY A 173 39.74 19.01 -13.06
CA GLY A 173 40.85 19.34 -12.15
C GLY A 173 41.72 18.15 -11.73
N GLY A 174 41.88 17.13 -12.59
CA GLY A 174 42.65 15.92 -12.29
C GLY A 174 41.93 14.90 -11.40
N ILE A 175 40.66 15.13 -11.06
CA ILE A 175 39.79 14.17 -10.39
C ILE A 175 38.93 13.48 -11.44
N PHE A 176 38.83 12.16 -11.33
CA PHE A 176 38.03 11.30 -12.21
C PHE A 176 36.97 10.59 -11.38
N VAL A 177 35.74 10.53 -11.89
CA VAL A 177 34.61 9.87 -11.25
C VAL A 177 33.92 8.98 -12.26
N ASP A 178 33.81 7.70 -11.93
CA ASP A 178 33.06 6.70 -12.71
C ASP A 178 31.89 6.17 -11.89
N ALA A 179 30.70 6.19 -12.48
CA ALA A 179 29.50 5.60 -11.91
C ALA A 179 29.07 4.39 -12.74
N ILE A 180 28.82 3.27 -12.09
CA ILE A 180 28.40 2.00 -12.69
C ILE A 180 27.11 1.58 -12.00
N VAL A 181 26.01 1.51 -12.74
CA VAL A 181 24.67 1.31 -12.16
C VAL A 181 23.93 0.18 -12.85
N THR A 182 23.29 -0.68 -12.06
CA THR A 182 22.28 -1.65 -12.54
C THR A 182 20.93 -1.29 -11.93
N ALA A 183 19.83 -1.47 -12.67
CA ALA A 183 18.51 -1.06 -12.21
C ALA A 183 17.42 -2.08 -12.56
N GLY A 184 16.64 -2.46 -11.54
CA GLY A 184 15.35 -3.13 -11.66
C GLY A 184 14.34 -2.41 -10.79
N ILE A 185 13.21 -1.96 -11.35
CA ILE A 185 12.27 -1.05 -10.66
C ILE A 185 10.90 -1.68 -10.35
N SER A 186 10.78 -2.99 -10.46
CA SER A 186 9.52 -3.74 -10.29
C SER A 186 8.92 -3.62 -8.88
N ASN A 187 9.73 -3.28 -7.89
CA ASN A 187 9.36 -3.08 -6.48
C ASN A 187 9.77 -1.69 -5.97
N ALA A 188 9.84 -0.66 -6.81
CA ALA A 188 10.27 0.67 -6.40
C ALA A 188 9.55 1.16 -5.12
N ARG A 189 10.30 1.73 -4.17
CA ARG A 189 9.84 2.13 -2.83
C ARG A 189 10.25 3.55 -2.46
N THR A 190 9.43 4.13 -1.59
CA THR A 190 9.71 5.38 -0.89
C THR A 190 10.16 5.11 0.54
N ALA A 191 11.17 5.83 1.02
CA ALA A 191 11.58 5.76 2.42
C ALA A 191 10.42 6.17 3.34
N GLY A 192 10.17 5.42 4.42
CA GLY A 192 9.03 5.63 5.32
C GLY A 192 7.69 5.04 4.85
N ALA A 193 7.64 4.39 3.67
CA ALA A 193 6.45 3.66 3.23
C ALA A 193 6.17 2.45 4.14
N ASP A 194 4.89 2.05 4.25
CA ASP A 194 4.47 0.91 5.08
C ASP A 194 5.24 -0.37 4.74
N ALA A 195 5.73 -1.10 5.75
CA ALA A 195 6.34 -2.41 5.59
C ALA A 195 5.34 -3.45 5.05
N ASP A 196 5.80 -4.45 4.29
CA ASP A 196 4.94 -5.56 3.81
C ASP A 196 4.57 -6.51 4.93
N VAL A 197 5.50 -6.72 5.85
CA VAL A 197 5.39 -7.67 6.94
C VAL A 197 6.21 -7.12 8.10
N PHE A 198 5.64 -7.09 9.31
CA PHE A 198 6.35 -6.67 10.53
C PHE A 198 7.07 -7.84 11.22
N ALA A 199 6.85 -9.07 10.77
CA ALA A 199 7.39 -10.29 11.37
C ALA A 199 8.48 -10.91 10.49
N LEU A 200 9.59 -11.27 11.15
CA LEU A 200 10.48 -12.37 10.74
C LEU A 200 9.64 -13.50 10.14
N LEU A 201 9.90 -13.82 8.87
CA LEU A 201 9.08 -14.71 8.06
C LEU A 201 8.96 -16.11 8.72
N PRO A 202 7.74 -16.61 8.98
CA PRO A 202 7.50 -18.05 9.11
C PRO A 202 7.65 -18.72 7.73
N GLU A 203 8.18 -19.95 7.70
CA GLU A 203 8.60 -20.71 6.51
C GLU A 203 7.44 -21.15 5.58
N ASP A 204 6.20 -20.97 6.00
CA ASP A 204 5.04 -21.72 5.54
C ASP A 204 4.07 -20.92 4.63
N ARG A 205 4.57 -19.93 3.86
CA ARG A 205 3.75 -19.25 2.84
C ARG A 205 3.87 -19.85 1.43
N GLU A 206 2.71 -20.28 0.89
CA GLU A 206 2.46 -20.54 -0.55
C GLU A 206 2.26 -19.26 -1.40
N GLU A 207 2.43 -18.07 -0.81
CA GLU A 207 2.22 -16.80 -1.52
C GLU A 207 3.47 -16.43 -2.32
N ALA A 208 3.32 -16.21 -3.64
CA ALA A 208 4.45 -15.86 -4.49
C ALA A 208 5.21 -14.64 -3.92
N PRO A 209 6.55 -14.70 -3.81
CA PRO A 209 7.33 -13.60 -3.26
C PRO A 209 7.06 -12.32 -4.07
N PRO A 210 7.09 -11.13 -3.43
CA PRO A 210 6.84 -9.88 -4.13
C PRO A 210 7.83 -9.72 -5.30
N PRO A 211 7.43 -8.98 -6.37
CA PRO A 211 8.33 -8.67 -7.47
C PRO A 211 9.65 -8.13 -6.94
N ARG A 212 10.77 -8.48 -7.57
CA ARG A 212 12.10 -8.09 -7.09
C ARG A 212 12.79 -7.18 -8.06
N GLY A 213 13.27 -6.07 -7.53
CA GLY A 213 14.04 -5.06 -8.22
C GLY A 213 15.08 -4.50 -7.27
N THR A 214 16.19 -4.07 -7.84
CA THR A 214 17.36 -3.56 -7.12
C THR A 214 18.01 -2.47 -7.95
N ILE A 215 18.35 -1.32 -7.36
CA ILE A 215 19.22 -0.33 -7.99
C ILE A 215 20.55 -0.34 -7.25
N ASN A 216 21.56 -0.99 -7.86
CA ASN A 216 22.91 -1.03 -7.31
C ASN A 216 23.77 0.03 -7.98
N THR A 217 24.49 0.80 -7.17
CA THR A 217 25.32 1.93 -7.61
C THR A 217 26.76 1.74 -7.12
N VAL A 218 27.72 1.63 -8.04
CA VAL A 218 29.15 1.62 -7.73
C VAL A 218 29.75 2.93 -8.23
N VAL A 219 30.45 3.65 -7.38
CA VAL A 219 31.13 4.92 -7.68
C VAL A 219 32.61 4.75 -7.40
N VAL A 220 33.44 5.03 -8.39
CA VAL A 220 34.89 5.01 -8.27
C VAL A 220 35.38 6.44 -8.46
N VAL A 221 36.06 6.97 -7.45
CA VAL A 221 36.75 8.25 -7.50
C VAL A 221 38.23 7.95 -7.62
N ASN A 222 38.94 8.63 -8.53
CA ASN A 222 40.39 8.54 -8.63
C ASN A 222 40.98 9.95 -8.84
N GLY A 223 42.28 10.11 -8.59
CA GLY A 223 43.00 11.37 -8.69
C GLY A 223 43.50 11.87 -7.34
N ALA A 224 42.65 11.97 -6.32
CA ALA A 224 43.03 12.45 -4.98
C ALA A 224 42.40 11.62 -3.86
N PRO A 225 43.10 11.38 -2.73
CA PRO A 225 42.54 10.69 -1.58
C PRO A 225 41.49 11.56 -0.87
N LEU A 226 40.45 10.89 -0.35
CA LEU A 226 39.36 11.51 0.40
C LEU A 226 39.62 11.40 1.90
N SER A 227 39.28 12.45 2.66
CA SER A 227 39.13 12.33 4.12
C SER A 227 37.94 11.43 4.45
N GLU A 228 37.83 10.98 5.70
CA GLU A 228 36.66 10.20 6.15
C GLU A 228 35.36 11.03 6.01
N GLY A 229 35.41 12.32 6.37
CA GLY A 229 34.29 13.24 6.20
C GLY A 229 33.88 13.40 4.74
N ALA A 230 34.84 13.66 3.85
CA ALA A 230 34.59 13.75 2.41
C ALA A 230 34.03 12.45 1.82
N THR A 231 34.46 11.29 2.34
CA THR A 231 33.98 9.98 1.89
C THR A 231 32.50 9.78 2.23
N VAL A 232 32.08 10.17 3.44
CA VAL A 232 30.67 10.11 3.86
C VAL A 232 29.81 11.09 3.07
N GLU A 233 30.28 12.33 2.87
CA GLU A 233 29.57 13.33 2.07
C GLU A 233 29.42 12.86 0.61
N ALA A 234 30.49 12.35 0.00
CA ALA A 234 30.47 11.80 -1.35
C ALA A 234 29.49 10.63 -1.49
N TYR A 235 29.42 9.75 -0.50
CA TYR A 235 28.44 8.66 -0.46
C TYR A 235 27.01 9.19 -0.39
N ALA A 236 26.74 10.20 0.46
CA ALA A 236 25.44 10.84 0.54
C ALA A 236 25.03 11.50 -0.79
N ILE A 237 25.95 12.18 -1.48
CA ILE A 237 25.72 12.76 -2.81
C ILE A 237 25.37 11.68 -3.84
N ALA A 238 26.04 10.53 -3.82
CA ALA A 238 25.71 9.41 -4.70
C ALA A 238 24.27 8.90 -4.46
N ILE A 239 23.85 8.78 -3.20
CA ILE A 239 22.47 8.39 -2.86
C ILE A 239 21.47 9.45 -3.31
N GLU A 240 21.71 10.74 -3.02
CA GLU A 240 20.84 11.84 -3.46
C GLU A 240 20.71 11.91 -4.99
N ALA A 241 21.81 11.68 -5.72
CA ALA A 241 21.82 11.65 -7.18
C ALA A 241 21.00 10.48 -7.75
N LYS A 242 21.07 9.30 -7.12
CA LYS A 242 20.20 8.16 -7.44
C LYS A 242 18.72 8.49 -7.19
N CYS A 243 18.41 9.11 -6.05
CA CYS A 243 17.06 9.57 -5.71
C CYS A 243 16.55 10.58 -6.75
N ALA A 244 17.39 11.54 -7.17
CA ALA A 244 17.06 12.51 -8.21
C ALA A 244 16.80 11.84 -9.57
N ALA A 245 17.57 10.82 -9.94
CA ALA A 245 17.30 10.04 -11.16
C ALA A 245 15.97 9.28 -11.11
N CYS A 246 15.59 8.75 -9.93
CA CYS A 246 14.26 8.16 -9.75
C CYS A 246 13.14 9.20 -9.90
N ALA A 247 13.38 10.43 -9.39
CA ALA A 247 12.46 11.54 -9.51
C ALA A 247 12.32 12.07 -10.96
N ASP A 248 13.37 12.02 -11.77
CA ASP A 248 13.35 12.41 -13.19
C ASP A 248 12.30 11.63 -13.99
N PHE A 249 12.14 10.34 -13.71
CA PHE A 249 11.07 9.50 -14.31
C PHE A 249 9.78 9.48 -13.49
N ARG A 250 9.75 10.24 -12.39
CA ARG A 250 8.68 10.22 -11.39
C ARG A 250 8.29 8.78 -11.06
N LEU A 251 9.26 7.92 -10.70
CA LEU A 251 8.98 6.51 -10.41
C LEU A 251 7.92 6.38 -9.31
N ALA A 252 6.84 5.66 -9.57
CA ALA A 252 5.79 5.47 -8.59
C ALA A 252 6.24 4.46 -7.54
N CYS A 253 6.09 4.79 -6.26
CA CYS A 253 6.23 3.79 -5.21
C CYS A 253 5.14 2.72 -5.38
N ALA A 254 5.55 1.46 -5.46
CA ALA A 254 4.65 0.31 -5.63
C ALA A 254 3.59 0.22 -4.52
N LYS A 255 3.86 0.84 -3.37
CA LYS A 255 2.95 0.93 -2.23
C LYS A 255 2.23 2.26 -2.05
N SER A 256 2.56 3.27 -2.85
CA SER A 256 1.82 4.53 -2.75
C SER A 256 0.37 4.25 -3.11
N LEU A 257 -0.51 4.37 -2.11
CA LEU A 257 -1.94 4.13 -2.26
C LEU A 257 -2.58 5.05 -3.31
N TYR A 258 -1.94 6.20 -3.56
CA TYR A 258 -2.33 7.21 -4.53
C TYR A 258 -1.27 7.46 -5.60
N GLY A 259 -0.25 6.61 -5.76
CA GLY A 259 0.78 6.78 -6.80
C GLY A 259 1.51 8.14 -6.81
N ASN A 260 1.38 8.93 -5.74
CA ASN A 260 1.92 10.28 -5.62
C ASN A 260 3.30 10.27 -4.97
N ASP A 261 3.57 9.28 -4.12
CA ASP A 261 4.90 9.16 -3.52
C ASP A 261 5.87 8.67 -4.58
N LEU A 262 6.90 9.48 -4.80
CA LEU A 262 7.98 9.13 -5.70
C LEU A 262 8.91 8.15 -5.00
N ALA A 263 9.15 7.02 -5.64
CA ALA A 263 10.16 6.09 -5.19
C ALA A 263 11.54 6.75 -5.25
N GLN A 264 12.36 6.51 -4.24
CA GLN A 264 13.76 6.93 -4.21
C GLN A 264 14.73 5.76 -4.45
N GLY A 265 14.20 4.54 -4.56
CA GLY A 265 14.95 3.31 -4.67
C GLY A 265 14.03 2.09 -4.75
N THR A 266 14.53 0.91 -4.41
CA THR A 266 13.76 -0.35 -4.41
C THR A 266 13.64 -1.02 -3.04
N GLY A 267 14.31 -0.47 -2.03
CA GLY A 267 14.42 -1.05 -0.69
C GLY A 267 15.50 -2.13 -0.55
N THR A 268 16.05 -2.64 -1.67
CA THR A 268 17.19 -3.60 -1.67
C THR A 268 18.47 -3.03 -2.27
N ASP A 269 18.50 -1.71 -2.48
CA ASP A 269 19.60 -1.02 -3.15
C ASP A 269 20.90 -1.10 -2.34
N CYS A 270 21.98 -1.51 -2.98
CA CYS A 270 23.33 -1.36 -2.45
C CYS A 270 24.07 -0.21 -3.16
N ALA A 271 24.86 0.55 -2.40
CA ALA A 271 25.79 1.51 -2.96
C ALA A 271 27.21 1.23 -2.46
N VAL A 272 28.19 1.41 -3.35
CA VAL A 272 29.62 1.25 -3.07
C VAL A 272 30.32 2.50 -3.59
N LEU A 273 31.04 3.20 -2.72
CA LEU A 273 31.94 4.29 -3.11
C LEU A 273 33.36 3.88 -2.81
N LEU A 274 34.24 3.99 -3.80
CA LEU A 274 35.66 3.67 -3.74
C LEU A 274 36.48 4.93 -4.05
N GLY A 275 37.53 5.17 -3.28
CA GLY A 275 38.48 6.26 -3.52
C GLY A 275 39.90 5.86 -3.15
N PRO A 276 40.92 6.63 -3.57
CA PRO A 276 42.31 6.34 -3.24
C PRO A 276 42.51 6.33 -1.72
N ALA A 277 43.19 5.32 -1.20
CA ALA A 277 43.58 5.32 0.20
C ALA A 277 44.63 6.40 0.45
N VAL A 278 44.65 6.92 1.67
CA VAL A 278 45.62 7.93 2.07
C VAL A 278 46.96 7.22 2.30
N PRO A 279 48.07 7.69 1.71
CA PRO A 279 49.38 7.06 1.91
C PRO A 279 49.74 7.04 3.39
N ARG A 280 50.15 5.88 3.91
CA ARG A 280 50.79 5.81 5.24
C ARG A 280 52.12 6.56 5.16
N SER A 281 52.44 7.37 6.18
CA SER A 281 53.44 8.46 6.20
C SER A 281 54.92 8.08 5.95
N GLN A 282 55.20 6.97 5.27
CA GLN A 282 56.55 6.48 4.97
C GLN A 282 56.72 6.02 3.52
N SER A 283 55.68 6.10 2.68
CA SER A 283 55.78 5.68 1.27
C SER A 283 56.13 6.88 0.38
N PRO A 284 57.11 6.78 -0.53
CA PRO A 284 57.43 7.86 -1.46
C PRO A 284 56.19 8.18 -2.31
N ARG A 285 55.85 9.47 -2.42
CA ARG A 285 54.69 9.95 -3.19
C ARG A 285 54.76 9.39 -4.63
N PRO A 286 53.68 8.78 -5.16
CA PRO A 286 53.66 8.34 -6.55
C PRO A 286 53.93 9.53 -7.49
N PRO A 287 54.73 9.37 -8.56
CA PRO A 287 54.94 10.42 -9.55
C PRO A 287 53.58 10.85 -10.13
N GLY A 288 53.20 12.12 -9.95
CA GLY A 288 51.93 12.68 -10.45
C GLY A 288 50.75 12.67 -9.47
N ALA A 289 50.88 12.14 -8.26
CA ALA A 289 49.80 12.20 -7.27
C ALA A 289 49.66 13.61 -6.65
N PRO A 290 48.46 14.22 -6.66
CA PRO A 290 48.26 15.62 -6.29
C PRO A 290 48.65 15.95 -4.85
N ALA A 291 49.04 17.22 -4.67
CA ALA A 291 49.37 17.98 -3.46
C ALA A 291 48.63 17.58 -2.16
N PHE A 292 47.34 17.32 -2.33
CA PHE A 292 46.32 17.65 -1.36
C PHE A 292 45.30 16.51 -1.21
N ARG A 293 44.81 16.35 0.01
CA ARG A 293 43.66 15.50 0.34
C ARG A 293 42.40 16.33 0.16
N LEU A 294 41.33 15.71 -0.35
CA LEU A 294 40.02 16.34 -0.38
C LEU A 294 39.36 16.19 0.99
N GLU A 295 39.18 17.31 1.68
CA GLU A 295 38.60 17.34 3.03
C GLU A 295 37.07 17.38 3.04
N TYR A 296 36.44 17.85 1.95
CA TYR A 296 34.99 18.02 1.83
C TYR A 296 34.49 17.57 0.44
N ALA A 297 33.27 17.04 0.40
CA ALA A 297 32.57 16.60 -0.80
C ALA A 297 31.06 16.97 -0.77
N GLY A 298 30.70 18.07 -0.10
CA GLY A 298 29.34 18.60 -0.09
C GLY A 298 28.92 19.23 -1.42
N LYS A 299 27.63 19.54 -1.58
CA LYS A 299 26.99 20.00 -2.85
C LYS A 299 27.66 21.19 -3.54
N HIS A 300 28.40 22.01 -2.80
CA HIS A 300 29.10 23.18 -3.33
C HIS A 300 30.52 22.88 -3.81
N CYS A 301 30.99 21.64 -3.67
CA CYS A 301 32.30 21.19 -4.12
C CYS A 301 32.21 20.57 -5.52
N LEU A 302 33.25 20.79 -6.32
CA LEU A 302 33.36 20.22 -7.67
C LEU A 302 33.26 18.69 -7.66
N LEU A 303 33.83 18.00 -6.67
CA LEU A 303 33.70 16.55 -6.55
C LEU A 303 32.24 16.09 -6.43
N ALA A 304 31.43 16.81 -5.65
CA ALA A 304 30.01 16.49 -5.51
C ALA A 304 29.24 16.70 -6.81
N GLU A 305 29.59 17.75 -7.57
CA GLU A 305 29.05 17.97 -8.91
C GLU A 305 29.36 16.78 -9.83
N LEU A 306 30.63 16.35 -9.89
CA LEU A 306 31.06 15.23 -10.74
C LEU A 306 30.36 13.91 -10.35
N ILE A 307 30.31 13.58 -9.06
CA ILE A 307 29.59 12.40 -8.54
C ILE A 307 28.10 12.51 -8.86
N GLY A 308 27.49 13.66 -8.57
CA GLY A 308 26.07 13.89 -8.79
C GLY A 308 25.68 13.72 -10.26
N GLN A 309 26.46 14.29 -11.18
CA GLN A 309 26.23 14.16 -12.62
C GLN A 309 26.43 12.72 -13.11
N ALA A 310 27.55 12.08 -12.76
CA ALA A 310 27.86 10.72 -13.19
C ALA A 310 26.81 9.72 -12.68
N VAL A 311 26.48 9.77 -11.39
CA VAL A 311 25.50 8.85 -10.79
C VAL A 311 24.10 9.10 -11.33
N ARG A 312 23.66 10.36 -11.45
CA ARG A 312 22.33 10.66 -11.98
C ARG A 312 22.19 10.22 -13.43
N GLU A 313 23.21 10.44 -14.27
CA GLU A 313 23.20 10.00 -15.67
C GLU A 313 23.17 8.47 -15.80
N ALA A 314 24.10 7.76 -15.14
CA ALA A 314 24.16 6.30 -15.20
C ALA A 314 22.86 5.66 -14.66
N THR A 315 22.34 6.17 -13.55
CA THR A 315 21.08 5.71 -12.96
C THR A 315 19.89 5.99 -13.87
N ARG A 316 19.81 7.19 -14.46
CA ARG A 316 18.73 7.56 -15.37
C ARG A 316 18.71 6.64 -16.59
N GLU A 317 19.86 6.36 -17.19
CA GLU A 317 19.92 5.50 -18.37
C GLU A 317 19.64 4.02 -18.00
N ALA A 318 20.07 3.56 -16.81
CA ALA A 318 19.75 2.22 -16.33
C ALA A 318 18.24 2.04 -16.08
N ILE A 319 17.60 3.01 -15.42
CA ILE A 319 16.14 3.04 -15.22
C ILE A 319 15.41 3.10 -16.55
N ARG A 320 15.85 3.96 -17.49
CA ARG A 320 15.26 4.06 -18.83
C ARG A 320 15.27 2.72 -19.56
N SER A 321 16.41 2.04 -19.55
CA SER A 321 16.56 0.70 -20.13
C SER A 321 15.58 -0.30 -19.51
N ASN A 322 15.46 -0.30 -18.18
CA ASN A 322 14.54 -1.18 -17.48
C ASN A 322 13.05 -0.85 -17.77
N LEU A 323 12.70 0.43 -17.86
CA LEU A 323 11.36 0.89 -18.23
C LEU A 323 10.97 0.46 -19.65
N VAL A 324 11.89 0.63 -20.62
CA VAL A 324 11.70 0.18 -22.00
C VAL A 324 11.55 -1.34 -22.06
N HIS A 325 12.31 -2.07 -21.26
CA HIS A 325 12.19 -3.53 -21.19
C HIS A 325 10.84 -4.01 -20.63
N LEU A 326 10.31 -3.34 -19.60
CA LEU A 326 9.06 -3.73 -18.93
C LEU A 326 7.80 -3.22 -19.65
N TYR A 327 7.84 -2.01 -20.22
CA TYR A 327 6.67 -1.30 -20.75
C TYR A 327 6.77 -0.97 -22.25
N GLY A 328 7.86 -1.36 -22.92
CA GLY A 328 8.13 -1.03 -24.33
C GLY A 328 8.64 0.40 -24.53
N THR A 329 8.00 1.40 -23.93
CA THR A 329 8.47 2.80 -23.95
C THR A 329 8.26 3.52 -22.62
N VAL A 330 9.02 4.58 -22.39
CA VAL A 330 8.83 5.47 -21.22
C VAL A 330 7.43 6.12 -21.24
N TRP A 331 6.90 6.41 -22.43
CA TRP A 331 5.56 6.97 -22.59
C TRP A 331 4.48 5.98 -22.14
N TRP A 332 4.59 4.71 -22.54
CA TRP A 332 3.69 3.64 -22.08
C TRP A 332 3.76 3.42 -20.57
N TYR A 333 4.93 3.54 -19.95
CA TYR A 333 5.05 3.54 -18.51
C TYR A 333 4.24 4.68 -17.85
N HIS A 334 4.38 5.92 -18.33
CA HIS A 334 3.61 7.04 -17.79
C HIS A 334 2.11 6.85 -17.96
N LEU A 335 1.67 6.33 -19.10
CA LEU A 335 0.27 6.00 -19.35
C LEU A 335 -0.23 4.87 -18.42
N HIS A 336 0.57 3.80 -18.25
CA HIS A 336 0.26 2.70 -17.35
C HIS A 336 0.17 3.18 -15.89
N ARG A 337 1.10 4.02 -15.46
CA ARG A 337 1.07 4.66 -14.14
C ARG A 337 -0.18 5.51 -13.96
N TYR A 338 -0.50 6.36 -14.92
CA TYR A 338 -1.68 7.23 -14.85
C TYR A 338 -2.98 6.41 -14.82
N LYS A 339 -3.07 5.36 -15.65
CA LYS A 339 -4.17 4.39 -15.61
C LYS A 339 -4.28 3.72 -14.24
N THR A 340 -3.17 3.22 -13.70
CA THR A 340 -3.14 2.54 -12.39
C THR A 340 -3.52 3.49 -11.26
N TYR A 341 -3.10 4.76 -11.35
CA TYR A 341 -3.50 5.82 -10.44
C TYR A 341 -5.01 6.07 -10.48
N LEU A 342 -5.59 6.28 -11.67
CA LEU A 342 -7.03 6.47 -11.85
C LEU A 342 -7.83 5.25 -11.40
N TRP A 343 -7.40 4.04 -11.77
CA TRP A 343 -8.05 2.79 -11.37
C TRP A 343 -7.97 2.58 -9.86
N GLY A 344 -6.82 2.89 -9.26
CA GLY A 344 -6.65 2.88 -7.81
C GLY A 344 -7.60 3.86 -7.12
N LEU A 345 -7.78 5.05 -7.69
CA LEU A 345 -8.69 6.05 -7.13
C LEU A 345 -10.16 5.62 -7.24
N LEU A 346 -10.57 5.03 -8.36
CA LEU A 346 -11.93 4.52 -8.54
C LEU A 346 -12.20 3.27 -7.67
N LEU A 347 -11.30 2.29 -7.69
CA LEU A 347 -11.47 0.98 -7.05
C LEU A 347 -11.00 0.89 -5.59
N LYS A 348 -10.13 1.80 -5.12
CA LYS A 348 -9.72 1.89 -3.70
C LYS A 348 -10.20 3.18 -3.00
N GLY A 349 -10.62 4.19 -3.77
CA GLY A 349 -11.19 5.45 -3.28
C GLY A 349 -10.13 6.43 -2.84
N SER A 350 -10.53 7.68 -2.62
CA SER A 350 -9.81 8.56 -1.69
C SER A 350 -9.96 7.89 -0.34
N ARG A 351 -8.89 7.44 0.33
CA ARG A 351 -8.99 7.34 1.78
C ARG A 351 -8.87 8.78 2.28
N PRO A 352 -9.96 9.44 2.72
CA PRO A 352 -9.76 10.46 3.72
C PRO A 352 -9.12 9.71 4.89
N CYS A 353 -7.92 10.15 5.27
CA CYS A 353 -7.16 9.51 6.33
C CYS A 353 -8.06 9.48 7.57
N VAL A 354 -8.40 8.29 8.09
CA VAL A 354 -9.12 8.26 9.37
C VAL A 354 -8.27 9.05 10.35
N PRO A 355 -8.87 10.01 11.09
CA PRO A 355 -8.12 10.79 12.03
C PRO A 355 -7.43 9.86 13.02
N PRO A 356 -6.28 10.29 13.56
CA PRO A 356 -5.60 9.53 14.60
C PRO A 356 -6.47 9.34 15.85
N LYS A 357 -7.50 10.18 16.06
CA LYS A 357 -8.41 10.13 17.21
C LYS A 357 -9.89 10.38 16.85
N PRO A 358 -10.82 9.97 17.75
CA PRO A 358 -12.24 10.33 17.69
C PRO A 358 -12.49 11.80 17.46
N MET A 359 -13.23 12.10 16.39
CA MET A 359 -13.72 13.44 16.04
C MET A 359 -12.65 14.49 15.73
N ASP A 360 -11.38 14.08 15.56
CA ASP A 360 -10.38 14.94 14.96
C ASP A 360 -10.72 15.19 13.47
N PRO A 361 -10.40 16.37 12.92
CA PRO A 361 -10.65 16.65 11.51
C PRO A 361 -9.85 15.68 10.63
N MET A 362 -10.53 15.09 9.64
CA MET A 362 -9.88 14.24 8.64
C MET A 362 -8.75 15.04 7.96
N PRO A 363 -7.53 14.48 7.83
CA PRO A 363 -6.49 15.06 6.99
C PRO A 363 -7.02 15.31 5.57
N PRO A 364 -6.68 16.47 4.96
CA PRO A 364 -7.18 16.84 3.65
C PRO A 364 -6.74 15.81 2.60
N SER A 365 -7.68 15.38 1.76
CA SER A 365 -7.36 14.54 0.60
C SER A 365 -6.52 15.35 -0.41
N PRO A 366 -5.63 14.72 -1.19
CA PRO A 366 -4.86 15.40 -2.23
C PRO A 366 -5.77 16.20 -3.18
N LEU A 367 -5.33 17.37 -3.64
CA LEU A 367 -6.16 18.23 -4.50
C LEU A 367 -6.63 17.50 -5.78
N SER A 368 -5.77 16.69 -6.39
CA SER A 368 -6.12 15.90 -7.59
C SER A 368 -7.27 14.94 -7.36
N VAL A 369 -7.39 14.41 -6.15
CA VAL A 369 -8.43 13.49 -5.73
C VAL A 369 -9.76 14.22 -5.54
N VAL A 370 -9.72 15.37 -4.87
CA VAL A 370 -10.90 16.23 -4.68
C VAL A 370 -11.43 16.73 -6.02
N LEU A 371 -10.54 17.16 -6.92
CA LEU A 371 -10.92 17.60 -8.27
C LEU A 371 -11.55 16.47 -9.09
N LEU A 372 -11.01 15.25 -9.04
CA LEU A 372 -11.63 14.11 -9.71
C LEU A 372 -13.00 13.78 -9.10
N GLY A 373 -13.12 13.83 -7.77
CA GLY A 373 -14.40 13.61 -7.09
C GLY A 373 -15.49 14.55 -7.59
N TRP A 374 -15.21 15.86 -7.63
CA TRP A 374 -16.13 16.83 -8.18
C TRP A 374 -16.39 16.62 -9.68
N ALA A 375 -15.37 16.28 -10.47
CA ALA A 375 -15.55 15.97 -11.89
C ALA A 375 -16.50 14.78 -12.09
N MET A 376 -16.40 13.73 -11.29
CA MET A 376 -17.29 12.57 -11.33
C MET A 376 -18.73 12.90 -10.90
N VAL A 377 -18.89 13.71 -9.85
CA VAL A 377 -20.20 14.22 -9.42
C VAL A 377 -20.84 15.05 -10.54
N LEU A 378 -20.09 15.97 -11.16
CA LEU A 378 -20.59 16.77 -12.28
C LEU A 378 -20.88 15.91 -13.52
N LEU A 379 -20.09 14.86 -13.77
CA LEU A 379 -20.32 13.92 -14.86
C LEU A 379 -21.64 13.16 -14.68
N ALA A 380 -22.05 12.85 -13.45
CA ALA A 380 -23.34 12.23 -13.17
C ALA A 380 -24.51 13.10 -13.65
N TYR A 381 -24.44 14.42 -13.45
CA TYR A 381 -25.47 15.34 -13.90
C TYR A 381 -25.36 15.69 -15.40
N PHE A 382 -24.22 16.24 -15.81
CA PHE A 382 -24.05 16.79 -17.17
C PHE A 382 -23.83 15.70 -18.22
N GLY A 383 -23.11 14.63 -17.89
CA GLY A 383 -22.86 13.53 -18.84
C GLY A 383 -24.01 12.53 -18.83
N PHE A 384 -24.17 11.84 -17.71
CA PHE A 384 -25.13 10.74 -17.59
C PHE A 384 -26.59 11.22 -17.60
N GLY A 385 -26.91 12.29 -16.89
CA GLY A 385 -28.25 12.88 -16.91
C GLY A 385 -28.59 13.51 -18.25
N ARG A 386 -27.82 14.51 -18.68
CA ARG A 386 -28.20 15.32 -19.86
C ARG A 386 -27.84 14.74 -21.23
N ILE A 387 -26.73 14.01 -21.36
CA ILE A 387 -26.29 13.46 -22.65
C ILE A 387 -26.83 12.04 -22.84
N VAL A 388 -26.64 11.17 -21.86
CA VAL A 388 -27.10 9.77 -21.95
C VAL A 388 -28.61 9.65 -21.68
N GLY A 389 -29.20 10.58 -20.92
CA GLY A 389 -30.62 10.56 -20.61
C GLY A 389 -30.99 9.65 -19.43
N LEU A 390 -30.07 9.42 -18.49
CA LEU A 390 -30.38 8.65 -17.28
C LEU A 390 -31.34 9.43 -16.36
N PRO A 391 -32.24 8.71 -15.64
CA PRO A 391 -33.23 9.37 -14.80
C PRO A 391 -32.59 10.11 -13.62
N ARG A 392 -33.30 11.12 -13.12
CA ARG A 392 -32.83 11.96 -12.00
C ARG A 392 -32.44 11.11 -10.78
N SER A 393 -33.23 10.07 -10.46
CA SER A 393 -32.93 9.13 -9.37
C SER A 393 -31.60 8.39 -9.55
N ALA A 394 -31.29 7.93 -10.77
CA ALA A 394 -30.03 7.28 -11.08
C ALA A 394 -28.84 8.25 -10.97
N THR A 395 -28.97 9.47 -11.49
CA THR A 395 -27.89 10.47 -11.43
C THR A 395 -27.59 10.95 -10.01
N VAL A 396 -28.62 11.11 -9.17
CA VAL A 396 -28.46 11.45 -7.73
C VAL A 396 -27.76 10.30 -7.00
N LEU A 397 -28.16 9.04 -7.25
CA LEU A 397 -27.49 7.86 -6.69
C LEU A 397 -26.00 7.81 -7.09
N MET A 398 -25.69 8.01 -8.38
CA MET A 398 -24.32 8.03 -8.89
C MET A 398 -23.49 9.13 -8.25
N ALA A 399 -24.02 10.36 -8.18
CA ALA A 399 -23.33 11.48 -7.59
C ALA A 399 -23.08 11.30 -6.09
N ALA A 400 -24.06 10.80 -5.34
CA ALA A 400 -23.87 10.51 -3.93
C ALA A 400 -22.83 9.40 -3.72
N ALA A 401 -22.83 8.35 -4.55
CA ALA A 401 -21.82 7.30 -4.47
C ALA A 401 -20.41 7.80 -4.85
N PHE A 402 -20.30 8.65 -5.87
CA PHE A 402 -19.02 9.29 -6.21
C PHE A 402 -18.55 10.26 -5.13
N TRP A 403 -19.46 10.99 -4.50
CA TRP A 403 -19.15 11.81 -3.32
C TRP A 403 -18.58 10.92 -2.21
N ASP A 404 -19.30 9.86 -1.80
CA ASP A 404 -18.83 8.93 -0.77
C ASP A 404 -17.45 8.37 -1.06
N ARG A 405 -17.21 8.08 -2.34
CA ARG A 405 -15.95 7.49 -2.78
C ARG A 405 -14.78 8.45 -2.79
N CYS A 406 -15.04 9.70 -3.18
CA CYS A 406 -14.00 10.62 -3.60
C CYS A 406 -13.84 11.85 -2.69
N LEU A 407 -14.90 12.25 -1.98
CA LEU A 407 -15.00 13.51 -1.25
C LEU A 407 -15.23 13.27 0.26
N PRO A 408 -14.86 14.23 1.13
CA PRO A 408 -15.10 14.12 2.57
C PRO A 408 -16.60 14.11 2.94
N GLU A 409 -16.91 13.58 4.11
CA GLU A 409 -18.25 13.66 4.70
C GLU A 409 -18.65 15.12 4.98
N PRO A 410 -19.95 15.46 4.86
CA PRO A 410 -20.44 16.79 5.20
C PRO A 410 -20.23 17.11 6.69
N PRO A 411 -20.10 18.39 7.07
CA PRO A 411 -19.86 18.78 8.46
C PRO A 411 -20.96 18.27 9.40
N LEU A 412 -20.55 17.79 10.58
CA LEU A 412 -21.46 17.22 11.59
C LEU A 412 -22.56 18.20 12.04
N SER A 413 -22.29 19.50 12.01
CA SER A 413 -23.22 20.57 12.44
C SER A 413 -24.48 20.66 11.60
N VAL A 414 -24.42 20.22 10.34
CA VAL A 414 -25.54 20.31 9.37
C VAL A 414 -26.07 18.93 8.97
N HIS A 415 -25.61 17.87 9.64
CA HIS A 415 -25.93 16.49 9.26
C HIS A 415 -27.30 16.05 9.83
N PRO A 416 -28.30 15.71 9.00
CA PRO A 416 -29.66 15.38 9.45
C PRO A 416 -29.72 14.23 10.47
N VAL A 417 -28.88 13.21 10.30
CA VAL A 417 -28.81 12.06 11.22
C VAL A 417 -28.23 12.46 12.59
N VAL A 418 -27.26 13.39 12.64
CA VAL A 418 -26.70 13.91 13.90
C VAL A 418 -27.75 14.74 14.63
N LEU A 419 -28.53 15.53 13.88
CA LEU A 419 -29.68 16.25 14.42
C LEU A 419 -30.71 15.28 15.01
N ALA A 420 -31.06 14.19 14.31
CA ALA A 420 -31.96 13.16 14.84
C ALA A 420 -31.44 12.57 16.15
N GLY A 421 -30.16 12.17 16.22
CA GLY A 421 -29.55 11.68 17.45
C GLY A 421 -29.57 12.69 18.60
N THR A 422 -29.39 13.99 18.28
CA THR A 422 -29.45 15.08 19.25
C THR A 422 -30.86 15.27 19.79
N VAL A 423 -31.86 15.30 18.91
CA VAL A 423 -33.29 15.38 19.30
C VAL A 423 -33.68 14.19 20.17
N ILE A 424 -33.26 12.97 19.81
CA ILE A 424 -33.51 11.77 20.62
C ILE A 424 -32.89 11.91 22.02
N SER A 425 -31.64 12.35 22.12
CA SER A 425 -30.97 12.53 23.40
C SER A 425 -31.64 13.63 24.25
N ILE A 426 -32.10 14.72 23.65
CA ILE A 426 -32.80 15.79 24.38
C ILE A 426 -34.15 15.30 24.88
N ALA A 427 -34.94 14.67 24.01
CA ALA A 427 -36.28 14.20 24.36
C ALA A 427 -36.25 13.16 25.48
N THR A 428 -35.38 12.15 25.37
CA THR A 428 -35.27 11.04 26.34
C THR A 428 -34.67 11.47 27.69
N LYS A 429 -33.85 12.52 27.72
CA LYS A 429 -33.25 13.02 28.97
C LYS A 429 -34.06 14.12 29.65
N LYS A 430 -34.71 15.01 28.88
CA LYS A 430 -35.33 16.24 29.41
C LYS A 430 -36.85 16.26 29.34
N TRP A 431 -37.45 15.65 28.32
CA TRP A 431 -38.89 15.86 28.03
C TRP A 431 -39.76 14.68 28.45
N ILE A 432 -39.25 13.45 28.34
CA ILE A 432 -40.00 12.24 28.67
C ILE A 432 -39.83 11.92 30.15
N PRO A 433 -40.92 11.88 30.94
CA PRO A 433 -40.84 11.60 32.37
C PRO A 433 -40.45 10.13 32.66
N GLU A 434 -39.68 9.91 33.73
CA GLU A 434 -39.16 8.57 34.08
C GLU A 434 -40.23 7.50 34.29
N ARG A 435 -41.44 7.90 34.70
CA ARG A 435 -42.59 7.00 34.86
C ARG A 435 -42.97 6.27 33.57
N VAL A 436 -42.71 6.88 32.40
CA VAL A 436 -42.97 6.28 31.08
C VAL A 436 -42.03 5.11 30.85
N PHE A 437 -40.75 5.27 31.18
CA PHE A 437 -39.73 4.24 30.98
C PHE A 437 -39.92 3.01 31.89
N ARG A 438 -40.46 3.20 33.10
CA ARG A 438 -40.66 2.11 34.08
C ARG A 438 -41.89 1.24 33.83
N SER A 439 -42.93 1.79 33.20
CA SER A 439 -44.19 1.07 32.99
C SER A 439 -44.17 0.34 31.64
N PRO A 440 -44.49 -0.97 31.58
CA PRO A 440 -44.52 -1.71 30.32
C PRO A 440 -45.48 -1.12 29.29
N VAL A 441 -46.68 -0.72 29.73
CA VAL A 441 -47.73 -0.20 28.85
C VAL A 441 -47.43 1.24 28.42
N LEU A 442 -47.17 2.14 29.37
CA LEU A 442 -46.85 3.53 29.06
C LEU A 442 -45.54 3.65 28.28
N GLY A 443 -44.55 2.80 28.59
CA GLY A 443 -43.29 2.72 27.88
C GLY A 443 -43.50 2.32 26.43
N PHE A 444 -44.21 1.22 26.18
CA PHE A 444 -44.45 0.74 24.81
C PHE A 444 -45.23 1.76 23.96
N PHE A 445 -46.39 2.24 24.44
CA PHE A 445 -47.18 3.22 23.67
C PHE A 445 -46.48 4.57 23.54
N GLY A 446 -45.77 5.01 24.58
CA GLY A 446 -44.92 6.20 24.51
C GLY A 446 -43.80 6.04 23.48
N GLY A 447 -43.21 4.85 23.40
CA GLY A 447 -42.21 4.47 22.40
C GLY A 447 -42.76 4.48 20.97
N VAL A 448 -43.96 3.93 20.76
CA VAL A 448 -44.65 3.98 19.45
C VAL A 448 -44.93 5.41 19.03
N LEU A 449 -45.49 6.22 19.93
CA LEU A 449 -45.76 7.63 19.64
C LEU A 449 -44.47 8.40 19.34
N PHE A 450 -43.39 8.11 20.06
CA PHE A 450 -42.09 8.71 19.84
C PHE A 450 -41.48 8.31 18.50
N LEU A 451 -41.52 7.03 18.13
CA LEU A 451 -41.10 6.53 16.82
C LEU A 451 -41.87 7.21 15.69
N VAL A 452 -43.20 7.19 15.75
CA VAL A 452 -44.06 7.81 14.72
C VAL A 452 -43.83 9.32 14.66
N GLY A 453 -43.70 9.99 15.81
CA GLY A 453 -43.44 11.43 15.88
C GLY A 453 -42.07 11.81 15.30
N MET A 454 -41.03 11.03 15.56
CA MET A 454 -39.70 11.24 14.99
C MET A 454 -39.68 11.01 13.48
N LEU A 455 -40.30 9.90 13.01
CA LEU A 455 -40.44 9.65 11.59
C LEU A 455 -41.24 10.76 10.92
N ALA A 456 -42.38 11.16 11.49
CA ALA A 456 -43.19 12.25 10.97
C ALA A 456 -42.40 13.55 10.88
N LEU A 457 -41.71 13.97 11.94
CA LEU A 457 -40.93 15.20 11.98
C LEU A 457 -39.85 15.27 10.88
N PHE A 458 -39.04 14.21 10.75
CA PHE A 458 -37.93 14.21 9.81
C PHE A 458 -38.38 13.94 8.37
N VAL A 459 -39.35 13.05 8.16
CA VAL A 459 -39.93 12.77 6.84
C VAL A 459 -40.71 13.98 6.35
N SER A 460 -41.57 14.59 7.17
CA SER A 460 -42.32 15.79 6.77
C SER A 460 -41.40 16.98 6.56
N GLY A 461 -40.36 17.13 7.39
CA GLY A 461 -39.35 18.17 7.20
C GLY A 461 -38.60 18.01 5.88
N ALA A 462 -38.18 16.78 5.54
CA ALA A 462 -37.53 16.50 4.27
C ALA A 462 -38.48 16.63 3.07
N GLN A 463 -39.73 16.21 3.20
CA GLN A 463 -40.77 16.42 2.18
C GLN A 463 -41.03 17.90 1.94
N LEU A 464 -41.18 18.69 3.02
CA LEU A 464 -41.35 20.14 2.92
C LEU A 464 -40.12 20.77 2.26
N PHE A 465 -38.91 20.37 2.64
CA PHE A 465 -37.69 20.85 2.02
C PHE A 465 -37.67 20.55 0.51
N LEU A 466 -37.95 19.32 0.09
CA LEU A 466 -38.00 18.97 -1.32
C LEU A 466 -39.16 19.66 -2.05
N ALA A 467 -40.31 19.83 -1.42
CA ALA A 467 -41.45 20.54 -1.99
C ALA A 467 -41.13 22.03 -2.20
N VAL A 468 -40.42 22.67 -1.27
CA VAL A 468 -39.93 24.05 -1.44
C VAL A 468 -38.91 24.11 -2.58
N VAL A 469 -38.03 23.13 -2.69
CA VAL A 469 -37.08 23.03 -3.81
C VAL A 469 -37.79 22.84 -5.15
N GLN A 470 -38.82 22.00 -5.21
CA GLN A 470 -39.64 21.78 -6.41
C GLN A 470 -40.47 23.02 -6.76
N TRP A 471 -41.14 23.62 -5.78
CA TRP A 471 -41.93 24.83 -5.96
C TRP A 471 -41.08 26.00 -6.45
N THR A 472 -39.85 26.17 -5.93
CA THR A 472 -38.92 27.18 -6.45
C THR A 472 -38.47 26.86 -7.88
N GLU A 473 -38.26 25.58 -8.22
CA GLU A 473 -37.97 25.15 -9.59
C GLU A 473 -39.13 25.44 -10.57
N GLU A 474 -40.38 25.20 -10.15
CA GLU A 474 -41.60 25.45 -10.94
C GLU A 474 -41.92 26.94 -11.09
N ALA A 475 -41.91 27.69 -9.98
CA ALA A 475 -42.16 29.14 -9.99
C ALA A 475 -41.18 29.90 -10.89
N ILE A 476 -39.96 29.39 -11.01
CA ILE A 476 -38.94 29.94 -11.91
C ILE A 476 -39.19 29.55 -13.38
N LYS A 477 -39.75 28.37 -13.66
CA LYS A 477 -40.13 27.94 -15.02
C LYS A 477 -41.28 28.77 -15.59
N ASP A 478 -42.23 29.16 -14.75
CA ASP A 478 -43.47 29.86 -15.17
C ASP A 478 -43.30 31.37 -15.42
N HIS A 479 -42.16 31.97 -15.04
CA HIS A 479 -41.84 33.39 -15.25
C HIS A 479 -40.57 33.60 -16.10
N PRO A 480 -40.61 33.38 -17.43
CA PRO A 480 -39.44 33.50 -18.32
C PRO A 480 -39.04 34.96 -18.65
N GLY A 481 -39.69 35.96 -18.06
CA GLY A 481 -39.57 37.35 -18.48
C GLY A 481 -38.60 38.17 -17.62
N LEU A 482 -37.31 38.15 -17.96
CA LEU A 482 -36.36 39.30 -17.90
C LEU A 482 -34.99 38.86 -18.44
N GLY A 483 -34.62 39.38 -19.61
CA GLY A 483 -33.45 38.99 -20.40
C GLY A 483 -32.14 38.98 -19.60
N GLY A 484 -31.39 37.87 -19.72
CA GLY A 484 -30.17 37.56 -18.96
C GLY A 484 -30.36 36.42 -17.95
N TRP A 485 -31.52 36.37 -17.28
CA TRP A 485 -31.84 35.35 -16.27
C TRP A 485 -32.29 34.01 -16.85
N VAL A 486 -32.73 33.96 -18.11
CA VAL A 486 -33.24 32.75 -18.78
C VAL A 486 -32.22 31.60 -18.79
N VAL A 487 -30.93 31.90 -18.98
CA VAL A 487 -29.85 30.89 -18.94
C VAL A 487 -29.59 30.42 -17.51
N LEU A 488 -29.62 31.33 -16.53
CA LEU A 488 -29.52 30.99 -15.11
C LEU A 488 -30.70 30.09 -14.67
N GLN A 489 -31.92 30.40 -15.12
CA GLN A 489 -33.13 29.69 -14.76
C GLN A 489 -33.21 28.28 -15.37
N ARG A 490 -32.78 28.10 -16.63
CA ARG A 490 -32.89 26.81 -17.34
C ARG A 490 -31.87 25.77 -16.86
N ASP A 491 -30.67 26.20 -16.46
CA ASP A 491 -29.58 25.27 -16.16
C ASP A 491 -29.11 25.29 -14.70
N VAL A 492 -29.12 26.44 -14.03
CA VAL A 492 -28.62 26.55 -12.65
C VAL A 492 -29.65 26.07 -11.63
N VAL A 493 -30.94 26.31 -11.85
CA VAL A 493 -31.98 25.92 -10.88
C VAL A 493 -32.18 24.41 -10.81
N PRO A 494 -32.34 23.67 -11.94
CA PRO A 494 -32.43 22.21 -11.89
C PRO A 494 -31.13 21.56 -11.39
N PHE A 495 -29.98 22.19 -11.65
CA PHE A 495 -28.70 21.74 -11.09
C PHE A 495 -28.65 21.96 -9.58
N GLY A 496 -29.07 23.13 -9.09
CA GLY A 496 -29.13 23.45 -7.67
C GLY A 496 -30.08 22.53 -6.91
N SER A 497 -31.29 22.27 -7.45
CA SER A 497 -32.24 21.33 -6.85
C SER A 497 -31.66 19.90 -6.81
N TRP A 498 -31.00 19.47 -7.88
CA TRP A 498 -30.30 18.20 -7.93
C TRP A 498 -29.16 18.10 -6.90
N VAL A 499 -28.35 19.16 -6.73
CA VAL A 499 -27.29 19.20 -5.71
C VAL A 499 -27.88 19.04 -4.30
N LEU A 500 -28.99 19.71 -4.00
CA LEU A 500 -29.64 19.59 -2.68
C LEU A 500 -30.15 18.17 -2.41
N GLU A 501 -30.70 17.49 -3.42
CA GLU A 501 -31.07 16.07 -3.33
C GLU A 501 -29.87 15.16 -3.11
N VAL A 502 -28.76 15.39 -3.83
CA VAL A 502 -27.51 14.66 -3.64
C VAL A 502 -26.97 14.83 -2.22
N VAL A 503 -26.96 16.06 -1.70
CA VAL A 503 -26.49 16.35 -0.33
C VAL A 503 -27.39 15.64 0.69
N LEU A 504 -28.71 15.76 0.56
CA LEU A 504 -29.65 15.10 1.46
C LEU A 504 -29.44 13.59 1.44
N PHE A 505 -29.38 12.97 0.27
CA PHE A 505 -29.22 11.53 0.14
C PHE A 505 -27.85 11.05 0.63
N LYS A 506 -26.75 11.77 0.31
CA LYS A 506 -25.40 11.40 0.73
C LYS A 506 -25.27 11.31 2.26
N THR A 507 -25.95 12.18 3.01
CA THR A 507 -25.93 12.12 4.48
C THR A 507 -26.55 10.84 5.07
N THR A 508 -27.20 10.02 4.25
CA THR A 508 -27.86 8.79 4.71
C THR A 508 -26.97 7.56 4.64
N PHE A 509 -25.77 7.61 4.03
CA PHE A 509 -24.89 6.43 3.95
C PHE A 509 -23.42 6.82 3.97
N SER A 510 -22.57 5.88 4.41
CA SER A 510 -21.12 6.05 4.38
C SER A 510 -20.40 4.71 4.28
N LEU A 511 -20.11 4.26 3.06
CA LEU A 511 -19.40 3.00 2.81
C LEU A 511 -17.89 3.21 2.94
N GLN A 512 -17.40 4.34 2.43
CA GLN A 512 -15.98 4.64 2.43
C GLN A 512 -15.41 4.78 3.85
N LEU A 513 -16.11 5.48 4.74
CA LEU A 513 -15.69 5.62 6.14
C LEU A 513 -15.61 4.25 6.83
N LEU A 514 -16.65 3.43 6.68
CA LEU A 514 -16.72 2.08 7.25
C LEU A 514 -15.53 1.21 6.82
N CYS A 515 -15.28 1.15 5.52
CA CYS A 515 -14.15 0.42 4.95
C CYS A 515 -12.80 0.94 5.47
N THR A 516 -12.67 2.26 5.63
CA THR A 516 -11.40 2.87 6.06
C THR A 516 -11.11 2.59 7.54
N ILE A 517 -12.12 2.62 8.41
CA ILE A 517 -12.00 2.26 9.83
C ILE A 517 -11.57 0.79 9.97
N ALA A 518 -12.18 -0.13 9.23
CA ALA A 518 -11.77 -1.54 9.24
C ALA A 518 -10.30 -1.73 8.83
N LEU A 519 -9.84 -1.03 7.79
CA LEU A 519 -8.42 -1.09 7.38
C LEU A 519 -7.45 -0.45 8.38
N GLN A 520 -7.90 0.52 9.17
CA GLN A 520 -7.08 1.08 10.25
C GLN A 520 -6.95 0.10 11.40
N MET A 521 -8.03 -0.59 11.78
CA MET A 521 -7.96 -1.67 12.77
C MET A 521 -6.93 -2.72 12.36
N ALA A 522 -6.98 -3.19 11.11
CA ALA A 522 -6.00 -4.15 10.60
C ALA A 522 -4.55 -3.66 10.80
N ARG A 523 -4.28 -2.36 10.56
CA ARG A 523 -2.95 -1.77 10.76
C ARG A 523 -2.54 -1.73 12.23
N PHE A 524 -3.45 -1.37 13.14
CA PHE A 524 -3.15 -1.37 14.57
C PHE A 524 -2.83 -2.78 15.07
N LEU A 525 -3.63 -3.77 14.68
CA LEU A 525 -3.39 -5.16 15.07
C LEU A 525 -2.10 -5.74 14.47
N GLU A 526 -1.78 -5.44 13.21
CA GLU A 526 -0.50 -5.82 12.57
C GLU A 526 0.72 -5.27 13.30
N ARG A 527 0.59 -4.08 13.90
CA ARG A 527 1.65 -3.40 14.66
C ARG A 527 1.61 -3.72 16.16
N SER A 528 0.75 -4.64 16.59
CA SER A 528 0.52 -4.96 18.01
C SER A 528 0.13 -3.75 18.87
N GLN A 529 -0.49 -2.73 18.25
CA GLN A 529 -0.99 -1.51 18.89
C GLN A 529 -2.40 -1.74 19.46
N LEU A 530 -2.48 -2.60 20.49
CA LEU A 530 -3.76 -3.07 21.02
C LEU A 530 -4.59 -1.96 21.70
N GLN A 531 -3.95 -0.97 22.32
CA GLN A 531 -4.69 0.10 22.96
C GLN A 531 -5.41 0.98 21.93
N GLU A 532 -4.70 1.35 20.86
CA GLU A 532 -5.26 2.11 19.74
C GLU A 532 -6.37 1.33 19.02
N ALA A 533 -6.19 0.01 18.87
CA ALA A 533 -7.23 -0.89 18.36
C ALA A 533 -8.48 -0.90 19.26
N ARG A 534 -8.31 -0.96 20.58
CA ARG A 534 -9.43 -0.93 21.54
C ARG A 534 -10.19 0.40 21.49
N ASP A 535 -9.47 1.52 21.47
CA ASP A 535 -10.06 2.84 21.37
C ASP A 535 -10.83 3.03 20.06
N GLN A 536 -10.36 2.39 18.97
CA GLN A 536 -11.03 2.42 17.68
C GLN A 536 -12.29 1.54 17.62
N LEU A 537 -12.32 0.39 18.31
CA LEU A 537 -13.46 -0.52 18.22
C LEU A 537 -14.78 0.12 18.69
N VAL A 538 -14.71 1.06 19.64
CA VAL A 538 -15.87 1.83 20.16
C VAL A 538 -16.60 2.63 19.06
N TRP A 539 -15.93 2.92 17.95
CA TRP A 539 -16.55 3.60 16.81
C TRP A 539 -17.41 2.69 15.95
N LEU A 540 -17.14 1.39 15.99
CA LEU A 540 -17.79 0.39 15.15
C LEU A 540 -18.92 -0.31 15.90
N CYS A 541 -18.73 -0.57 17.20
CA CYS A 541 -19.70 -1.29 18.01
C CYS A 541 -19.70 -0.85 19.47
N SER A 542 -20.80 -1.15 20.15
CA SER A 542 -21.02 -0.84 21.57
C SER A 542 -20.40 -1.86 22.54
N ARG A 543 -19.56 -2.80 22.05
CA ARG A 543 -18.89 -3.81 22.89
C ARG A 543 -17.78 -3.15 23.70
N ASP A 544 -17.65 -3.54 24.98
CA ASP A 544 -16.53 -3.09 25.81
C ASP A 544 -15.20 -3.66 25.26
N PRO A 545 -14.28 -2.81 24.77
CA PRO A 545 -13.03 -3.26 24.20
C PRO A 545 -11.95 -3.52 25.26
N MET A 546 -12.15 -3.13 26.53
CA MET A 546 -11.10 -2.99 27.55
C MET A 546 -10.31 -4.30 27.79
N HIS A 547 -10.97 -5.45 27.62
CA HIS A 547 -10.38 -6.78 27.84
C HIS A 547 -10.24 -7.62 26.56
N LEU A 548 -10.47 -7.04 25.38
CA LEU A 548 -10.41 -7.79 24.12
C LEU A 548 -8.96 -7.97 23.66
N GLY A 549 -8.66 -9.19 23.21
CA GLY A 549 -7.41 -9.56 22.53
C GLY A 549 -7.47 -9.28 21.03
N SER A 550 -6.37 -9.53 20.31
CA SER A 550 -6.26 -9.27 18.87
C SER A 550 -7.38 -9.96 18.05
N GLU A 551 -7.67 -11.23 18.35
CA GLU A 551 -8.72 -12.00 17.67
C GLU A 551 -10.12 -11.44 17.95
N ASP A 552 -10.44 -11.14 19.22
CA ASP A 552 -11.73 -10.54 19.58
C ASP A 552 -11.94 -9.17 18.89
N LEU A 553 -10.88 -8.37 18.78
CA LEU A 553 -10.91 -7.07 18.10
C LEU A 553 -11.10 -7.22 16.59
N ALA A 554 -10.44 -8.21 15.98
CA ALA A 554 -10.61 -8.53 14.57
C ALA A 554 -12.02 -9.06 14.28
N GLY A 555 -12.54 -9.94 15.14
CA GLY A 555 -13.90 -10.48 15.06
C GLY A 555 -14.95 -9.38 15.16
N GLY A 556 -14.87 -8.55 16.20
CA GLY A 556 -15.80 -7.42 16.37
C GLY A 556 -15.76 -6.43 15.20
N THR A 557 -14.59 -6.27 14.56
CA THR A 557 -14.45 -5.43 13.36
C THR A 557 -15.13 -6.04 12.14
N LEU A 558 -14.99 -7.36 11.93
CA LEU A 558 -15.62 -8.07 10.82
C LEU A 558 -17.14 -8.16 10.98
N GLU A 559 -17.62 -8.43 12.19
CA GLU A 559 -19.03 -8.37 12.57
C GLU A 559 -19.61 -6.99 12.20
N SER A 560 -19.02 -5.93 12.76
CA SER A 560 -19.46 -4.55 12.52
C SER A 560 -19.35 -4.14 11.06
N LEU A 561 -18.32 -4.59 10.33
CA LEU A 561 -18.17 -4.28 8.91
C LEU A 561 -19.31 -4.87 8.08
N SER A 562 -19.69 -6.12 8.35
CA SER A 562 -20.74 -6.82 7.62
C SER A 562 -22.14 -6.34 7.98
N GLU A 563 -22.41 -6.10 9.25
CA GLU A 563 -23.69 -5.56 9.74
C GLU A 563 -23.91 -4.12 9.24
N ASN A 564 -22.92 -3.23 9.43
CA ASN A 564 -23.04 -1.84 8.97
C ASN A 564 -23.00 -1.70 7.44
N LEU A 565 -22.52 -2.69 6.68
CA LEU A 565 -22.69 -2.71 5.23
C LEU A 565 -24.18 -2.82 4.87
N SER A 566 -24.93 -3.67 5.58
CA SER A 566 -26.38 -3.80 5.42
C SER A 566 -27.06 -2.50 5.80
N ASP A 567 -26.92 -2.13 7.07
CA ASP A 567 -27.79 -1.12 7.65
C ASP A 567 -27.32 0.30 7.30
N GLY A 568 -26.04 0.45 6.99
CA GLY A 568 -25.40 1.72 6.70
C GLY A 568 -25.24 2.07 5.23
N THR A 569 -25.43 1.10 4.32
CA THR A 569 -25.23 1.32 2.87
C THR A 569 -26.37 0.70 2.04
N VAL A 570 -26.59 -0.62 2.13
CA VAL A 570 -27.58 -1.30 1.28
C VAL A 570 -29.00 -0.89 1.63
N ALA A 571 -29.34 -0.77 2.91
CA ALA A 571 -30.67 -0.36 3.34
C ALA A 571 -31.03 1.09 2.96
N PRO A 572 -30.16 2.11 3.16
CA PRO A 572 -30.40 3.45 2.62
C PRO A 572 -30.64 3.47 1.11
N TRP A 573 -29.86 2.70 0.32
CA TRP A 573 -30.05 2.62 -1.13
C TRP A 573 -31.35 1.92 -1.52
N PHE A 574 -31.73 0.86 -0.80
CA PHE A 574 -33.00 0.17 -1.01
C PHE A 574 -34.19 1.11 -0.80
N TRP A 575 -34.23 1.82 0.34
CA TRP A 575 -35.32 2.76 0.63
C TRP A 575 -35.28 4.02 -0.25
N TYR A 576 -34.10 4.38 -0.76
CA TYR A 576 -33.95 5.41 -1.80
C TYR A 576 -34.62 5.03 -3.11
N ILE A 577 -34.43 3.79 -3.58
CA ILE A 577 -35.07 3.32 -4.81
C ILE A 577 -36.59 3.41 -4.68
N LEU A 578 -37.14 3.05 -3.51
CA LEU A 578 -38.58 3.06 -3.28
C LEU A 578 -39.16 4.47 -3.12
N PHE A 579 -38.59 5.29 -2.23
CA PHE A 579 -39.19 6.58 -1.83
C PHE A 579 -38.25 7.79 -1.98
N GLY A 580 -37.18 7.66 -2.75
CA GLY A 580 -36.21 8.73 -2.99
C GLY A 580 -35.40 9.12 -1.73
N PRO A 581 -34.78 10.31 -1.72
CA PRO A 581 -33.97 10.78 -0.59
C PRO A 581 -34.70 10.73 0.77
N VAL A 582 -36.01 10.95 0.76
CA VAL A 582 -36.85 10.95 1.97
C VAL A 582 -36.97 9.54 2.57
N GLY A 583 -37.12 8.51 1.73
CA GLY A 583 -37.14 7.11 2.19
C GLY A 583 -35.86 6.72 2.90
N ALA A 584 -34.72 7.05 2.29
CA ALA A 584 -33.41 6.79 2.86
C ALA A 584 -33.21 7.51 4.21
N LEU A 585 -33.68 8.76 4.32
CA LEU A 585 -33.63 9.51 5.58
C LEU A 585 -34.54 8.90 6.64
N GLY A 586 -35.78 8.55 6.30
CA GLY A 586 -36.74 7.93 7.21
C GLY A 586 -36.21 6.61 7.79
N TYR A 587 -35.64 5.78 6.92
CA TYR A 587 -34.92 4.56 7.34
C TYR A 587 -33.77 4.89 8.30
N ARG A 588 -32.93 5.89 7.98
CA ARG A 588 -31.82 6.26 8.86
C ARG A 588 -32.27 6.79 10.22
N VAL A 589 -33.39 7.48 10.29
CA VAL A 589 -33.98 7.92 11.57
C VAL A 589 -34.45 6.72 12.38
N ALA A 590 -35.10 5.73 11.75
CA ALA A 590 -35.49 4.48 12.42
C ALA A 590 -34.28 3.71 12.98
N ASN A 591 -33.23 3.56 12.18
CA ASN A 591 -31.98 2.90 12.58
C ASN A 591 -31.23 3.68 13.69
N THR A 592 -31.30 5.01 13.66
CA THR A 592 -30.75 5.85 14.73
C THR A 592 -31.56 5.73 16.02
N LEU A 593 -32.88 5.52 15.94
CA LEU A 593 -33.70 5.27 17.11
C LEU A 593 -33.34 3.92 17.76
N ASP A 594 -33.22 2.85 16.97
CA ASP A 594 -32.83 1.54 17.50
C ASP A 594 -31.46 1.59 18.20
N SER A 595 -30.43 2.10 17.53
CA SER A 595 -29.07 2.22 18.11
C SER A 595 -28.95 3.12 19.35
N ARG A 596 -29.94 3.97 19.64
CA ARG A 596 -29.95 4.88 20.80
C ARG A 596 -30.82 4.41 21.95
N ILE A 597 -31.99 3.83 21.66
CA ILE A 597 -32.98 3.46 22.68
C ILE A 597 -33.45 2.00 22.59
N GLY A 598 -33.10 1.24 21.56
CA GLY A 598 -33.55 -0.15 21.31
C GLY A 598 -32.81 -1.24 22.10
N TYR A 599 -31.88 -0.89 22.99
CA TYR A 599 -31.13 -1.86 23.77
C TYR A 599 -32.03 -2.72 24.68
N ARG A 600 -31.70 -4.01 24.75
CA ARG A 600 -32.29 -4.95 25.71
C ARG A 600 -31.68 -4.74 27.10
N GLY A 601 -32.52 -4.73 28.12
CA GLY A 601 -32.13 -4.50 29.50
C GLY A 601 -31.85 -3.03 29.79
N GLY A 602 -32.36 -2.55 30.93
CA GLY A 602 -32.11 -1.20 31.42
C GLY A 602 -33.26 -0.23 31.15
N ARG A 603 -32.93 1.07 31.12
CA ARG A 603 -33.90 2.19 31.18
C ARG A 603 -34.92 2.18 30.04
N TYR A 604 -34.56 1.72 28.84
CA TYR A 604 -35.41 1.86 27.66
C TYR A 604 -36.07 0.56 27.19
N GLU A 605 -36.02 -0.54 27.97
CA GLU A 605 -36.52 -1.87 27.56
C GLU A 605 -37.89 -1.85 26.87
N TRP A 606 -38.90 -1.21 27.49
CA TRP A 606 -40.25 -1.15 26.93
C TRP A 606 -40.43 -0.01 25.93
N PHE A 607 -39.72 1.10 26.12
CA PHE A 607 -39.83 2.29 25.30
C PHE A 607 -39.17 2.14 23.93
N GLY A 608 -37.99 1.53 23.88
CA GLY A 608 -37.26 1.26 22.64
C GLY A 608 -37.80 0.07 21.84
N LYS A 609 -38.64 -0.77 22.44
CA LYS A 609 -39.11 -2.02 21.83
C LYS A 609 -39.84 -1.81 20.50
N ALA A 610 -40.63 -0.75 20.38
CA ALA A 610 -41.30 -0.41 19.13
C ALA A 610 -40.29 -0.03 18.03
N SER A 611 -39.28 0.78 18.37
CA SER A 611 -38.21 1.17 17.45
C SER A 611 -37.38 -0.03 17.01
N ALA A 612 -36.99 -0.92 17.93
CA ALA A 612 -36.22 -2.12 17.61
C ALA A 612 -36.98 -3.07 16.67
N ARG A 613 -38.28 -3.27 16.92
CA ARG A 613 -39.12 -4.09 16.04
C ARG A 613 -39.37 -3.47 14.67
N PHE A 614 -39.49 -2.15 14.62
CA PHE A 614 -39.63 -1.43 13.37
C PHE A 614 -38.34 -1.47 12.55
N ASP A 615 -37.18 -1.29 13.18
CA ASP A 615 -35.87 -1.46 12.52
C ASP A 615 -35.71 -2.88 11.97
N ASP A 616 -35.99 -3.90 12.80
CA ASP A 616 -35.99 -5.30 12.39
C ASP A 616 -36.90 -5.53 11.15
N LEU A 617 -38.06 -4.88 11.08
CA LEU A 617 -38.98 -5.01 9.95
C LEU A 617 -38.41 -4.36 8.67
N VAL A 618 -37.90 -3.13 8.77
CA VAL A 618 -37.40 -2.39 7.60
C VAL A 618 -36.07 -2.91 7.08
N ASN A 619 -35.33 -3.68 7.89
CA ASN A 619 -34.09 -4.35 7.51
C ASN A 619 -34.27 -5.81 7.03
N LEU A 620 -35.50 -6.34 7.01
CA LEU A 620 -35.76 -7.71 6.52
C LEU A 620 -35.20 -7.93 5.11
N VAL A 621 -35.58 -7.11 4.14
CA VAL A 621 -35.12 -7.26 2.75
C VAL A 621 -33.66 -6.82 2.58
N PRO A 622 -33.24 -5.62 3.07
CA PRO A 622 -31.85 -5.17 2.93
C PRO A 622 -30.79 -6.15 3.45
N ALA A 623 -31.02 -6.81 4.58
CA ALA A 623 -30.05 -7.76 5.14
C ALA A 623 -29.81 -8.98 4.23
N ARG A 624 -30.85 -9.50 3.56
CA ARG A 624 -30.70 -10.59 2.59
C ARG A 624 -30.01 -10.11 1.32
N LEU A 625 -30.39 -8.94 0.80
CA LEU A 625 -29.73 -8.36 -0.38
C LEU A 625 -28.23 -8.15 -0.13
N THR A 626 -27.87 -7.67 1.06
CA THR A 626 -26.47 -7.51 1.50
C THR A 626 -25.74 -8.84 1.51
N THR A 627 -26.38 -9.88 2.05
CA THR A 627 -25.81 -11.24 2.09
C THR A 627 -25.56 -11.79 0.68
N LEU A 628 -26.50 -11.61 -0.24
CA LEU A 628 -26.32 -12.01 -1.64
C LEU A 628 -25.18 -11.23 -2.31
N ALA A 629 -25.07 -9.93 -2.05
CA ALA A 629 -23.97 -9.11 -2.55
C ALA A 629 -22.61 -9.55 -1.98
N LEU A 630 -22.53 -9.89 -0.69
CA LEU A 630 -21.32 -10.44 -0.06
C LEU A 630 -20.92 -11.79 -0.67
N VAL A 631 -21.88 -12.69 -0.87
CA VAL A 631 -21.64 -14.00 -1.49
C VAL A 631 -21.18 -13.86 -2.95
N ALA A 632 -21.79 -12.95 -3.71
CA ALA A 632 -21.38 -12.67 -5.08
C ALA A 632 -19.96 -12.06 -5.14
N ALA A 633 -19.66 -11.11 -4.24
CA ALA A 633 -18.34 -10.51 -4.13
C ALA A 633 -17.25 -11.52 -3.75
N ALA A 634 -17.57 -12.51 -2.90
CA ALA A 634 -16.63 -13.54 -2.47
C ALA A 634 -16.08 -14.37 -3.63
N ALA A 635 -16.83 -14.54 -4.73
CA ALA A 635 -16.36 -15.25 -5.92
C ALA A 635 -15.23 -14.51 -6.67
N MET A 636 -15.06 -13.21 -6.41
CA MET A 636 -14.06 -12.35 -7.04
C MET A 636 -12.83 -12.08 -6.16
N VAL A 637 -12.81 -12.61 -4.93
CA VAL A 637 -11.72 -12.40 -3.97
C VAL A 637 -10.98 -13.72 -3.74
N PRO A 638 -9.64 -13.76 -3.95
CA PRO A 638 -8.86 -14.97 -3.66
C PRO A 638 -9.01 -15.42 -2.20
N ARG A 639 -8.96 -16.73 -1.96
CA ARG A 639 -9.07 -17.37 -0.63
C ARG A 639 -10.40 -17.14 0.10
N CYS A 640 -11.41 -16.63 -0.60
CA CYS A 640 -12.78 -16.50 -0.10
C CYS A 640 -13.67 -17.61 -0.69
N SER A 641 -14.71 -18.04 0.03
CA SER A 641 -15.64 -19.07 -0.45
C SER A 641 -17.09 -18.61 -0.41
N ALA A 642 -17.65 -18.33 -1.60
CA ALA A 642 -19.05 -17.96 -1.75
C ALA A 642 -20.01 -19.06 -1.26
N LYS A 643 -19.73 -20.32 -1.58
CA LYS A 643 -20.54 -21.48 -1.17
C LYS A 643 -20.61 -21.61 0.36
N ARG A 644 -19.46 -21.50 1.03
CA ARG A 644 -19.37 -21.57 2.50
C ARG A 644 -20.05 -20.35 3.12
N GLY A 645 -19.83 -19.16 2.56
CA GLY A 645 -20.53 -17.93 2.96
C GLY A 645 -22.04 -18.10 3.01
N PHE A 646 -22.66 -18.54 1.92
CA PHE A 646 -24.10 -18.74 1.86
C PHE A 646 -24.59 -19.84 2.83
N ALA A 647 -23.86 -20.97 2.91
CA ALA A 647 -24.21 -22.06 3.82
C ALA A 647 -24.16 -21.64 5.30
N THR A 648 -23.12 -20.89 5.70
CA THR A 648 -22.98 -20.36 7.06
C THR A 648 -24.04 -19.31 7.35
N ALA A 649 -24.32 -18.38 6.43
CA ALA A 649 -25.38 -17.40 6.59
C ALA A 649 -26.74 -18.07 6.84
N TRP A 650 -27.09 -19.06 6.02
CA TRP A 650 -28.36 -19.79 6.18
C TRP A 650 -28.46 -20.57 7.49
N LYS A 651 -27.36 -21.22 7.89
CA LYS A 651 -27.32 -22.06 9.10
C LYS A 651 -27.34 -21.23 10.38
N ASP A 652 -26.58 -20.13 10.40
CA ASP A 652 -26.29 -19.39 11.62
C ASP A 652 -27.12 -18.11 11.78
N CYS A 653 -27.91 -17.69 10.77
CA CYS A 653 -28.67 -16.44 10.83
C CYS A 653 -29.62 -16.32 12.03
N ALA A 654 -30.13 -17.45 12.54
CA ALA A 654 -31.06 -17.50 13.66
C ALA A 654 -30.39 -17.42 15.04
N GLN A 655 -29.04 -17.43 15.11
CA GLN A 655 -28.32 -17.34 16.38
C GLN A 655 -28.33 -15.92 16.97
N CYS A 656 -28.43 -14.88 16.13
CA CYS A 656 -28.44 -13.49 16.58
C CYS A 656 -29.81 -13.08 17.14
N SER A 657 -29.81 -12.10 18.03
CA SER A 657 -31.03 -11.60 18.68
C SER A 657 -31.98 -10.86 17.72
N SER A 658 -31.42 -10.24 16.68
CA SER A 658 -32.15 -9.67 15.53
C SER A 658 -32.23 -10.71 14.39
N PRO A 659 -33.39 -10.84 13.72
CA PRO A 659 -33.56 -11.72 12.56
C PRO A 659 -32.78 -11.29 11.32
N ASN A 660 -32.11 -10.13 11.35
CA ASN A 660 -31.39 -9.55 10.23
C ASN A 660 -29.88 -9.68 10.39
N ALA A 661 -29.35 -9.34 11.57
CA ALA A 661 -27.92 -9.22 11.81
C ALA A 661 -27.13 -10.51 11.48
N GLY A 662 -27.71 -11.68 11.78
CA GLY A 662 -27.06 -12.97 11.55
C GLY A 662 -26.82 -13.33 10.08
N TRP A 663 -27.54 -12.72 9.13
CA TRP A 663 -27.39 -12.98 7.69
C TRP A 663 -26.05 -12.45 7.15
N PRO A 664 -25.76 -11.13 7.18
CA PRO A 664 -24.50 -10.60 6.66
C PRO A 664 -23.29 -11.03 7.50
N MET A 665 -23.43 -11.15 8.83
CA MET A 665 -22.33 -11.60 9.69
C MET A 665 -21.99 -13.09 9.46
N GLY A 666 -23.00 -13.96 9.36
CA GLY A 666 -22.80 -15.37 9.05
C GLY A 666 -22.21 -15.57 7.66
N ALA A 667 -22.62 -14.74 6.69
CA ALA A 667 -22.01 -14.71 5.37
C ALA A 667 -20.52 -14.35 5.45
N MET A 668 -20.16 -13.28 6.16
CA MET A 668 -18.78 -12.84 6.32
C MET A 668 -17.91 -13.93 6.98
N ALA A 669 -18.39 -14.53 8.08
CA ALA A 669 -17.72 -15.64 8.76
C ALA A 669 -17.45 -16.81 7.81
N GLY A 670 -18.47 -17.25 7.06
CA GLY A 670 -18.34 -18.35 6.09
C GLY A 670 -17.48 -18.01 4.87
N ILE A 671 -17.52 -16.76 4.39
CA ILE A 671 -16.70 -16.31 3.26
C ILE A 671 -15.21 -16.44 3.61
N LEU A 672 -14.83 -15.89 4.76
CA LEU A 672 -13.45 -15.85 5.23
C LEU A 672 -13.00 -17.19 5.85
N GLY A 673 -13.95 -18.00 6.33
CA GLY A 673 -13.63 -19.25 7.03
C GLY A 673 -13.18 -19.03 8.47
N VAL A 674 -13.70 -18.00 9.13
CA VAL A 674 -13.38 -17.63 10.51
C VAL A 674 -14.58 -17.79 11.44
N ARG A 675 -14.32 -17.89 12.75
CA ARG A 675 -15.36 -17.89 13.78
C ARG A 675 -15.56 -16.46 14.28
N LEU A 676 -16.78 -15.95 14.14
CA LEU A 676 -17.20 -14.66 14.71
C LEU A 676 -18.05 -14.96 15.94
N GLU A 677 -17.56 -14.57 17.11
CA GLU A 677 -18.18 -14.92 18.39
C GLU A 677 -18.28 -13.72 19.32
N LYS A 678 -19.50 -13.58 19.85
CA LYS A 678 -19.78 -12.76 21.01
C LYS A 678 -20.09 -13.67 22.19
N LYS A 679 -19.13 -13.77 23.12
CA LYS A 679 -19.18 -14.69 24.28
C LYS A 679 -20.52 -14.57 25.02
N GLY A 680 -21.23 -15.69 25.14
CA GLY A 680 -22.52 -15.78 25.83
C GLY A 680 -23.74 -15.36 25.01
N GLU A 681 -23.56 -14.94 23.74
CA GLU A 681 -24.67 -14.55 22.86
C GLU A 681 -24.78 -15.42 21.61
N TYR A 682 -23.73 -15.49 20.78
CA TYR A 682 -23.75 -16.25 19.52
C TYR A 682 -22.34 -16.68 19.08
N ALA A 683 -22.27 -17.71 18.23
CA ALA A 683 -21.02 -18.15 17.59
C ALA A 683 -21.29 -18.55 16.12
N LEU A 684 -20.98 -17.63 15.20
CA LEU A 684 -21.16 -17.79 13.76
C LEU A 684 -19.92 -18.47 13.16
N GLY A 685 -20.12 -19.41 12.23
CA GLY A 685 -19.03 -20.17 11.59
C GLY A 685 -18.42 -21.28 12.46
N LYS A 686 -19.06 -21.63 13.59
CA LYS A 686 -18.54 -22.60 14.57
C LYS A 686 -18.30 -24.01 14.00
N ASP A 687 -19.06 -24.41 12.98
CA ASP A 687 -19.01 -25.76 12.40
C ASP A 687 -18.07 -25.85 11.19
N ILE A 688 -17.34 -24.77 10.88
CA ILE A 688 -16.30 -24.79 9.87
C ILE A 688 -15.10 -25.60 10.46
N PRO A 689 -14.55 -26.59 9.75
CA PRO A 689 -13.41 -27.37 10.24
C PRO A 689 -12.14 -26.52 10.38
N CYS A 690 -11.34 -26.77 11.43
CA CYS A 690 -10.02 -26.15 11.63
C CYS A 690 -10.02 -24.60 11.66
N VAL A 691 -11.02 -24.00 12.30
CA VAL A 691 -11.18 -22.54 12.32
C VAL A 691 -10.24 -21.89 13.33
N ASN A 692 -9.37 -21.02 12.82
CA ASN A 692 -8.59 -20.09 13.61
C ASN A 692 -9.44 -18.87 14.03
N GLY A 693 -9.00 -18.18 15.08
CA GLY A 693 -9.54 -16.87 15.39
C GLY A 693 -9.28 -15.87 14.24
N PRO A 694 -10.15 -14.86 14.06
CA PRO A 694 -9.98 -13.88 12.99
C PRO A 694 -8.69 -13.09 13.17
N SER A 695 -7.98 -12.88 12.06
CA SER A 695 -6.69 -12.21 12.02
C SER A 695 -6.77 -10.84 11.30
N PRO A 696 -5.72 -10.00 11.39
CA PRO A 696 -5.66 -8.75 10.62
C PRO A 696 -5.75 -8.96 9.10
N THR A 697 -5.28 -10.12 8.62
CA THR A 697 -5.38 -10.48 7.19
C THR A 697 -6.83 -10.75 6.77
N ASP A 698 -7.63 -11.32 7.67
CA ASP A 698 -9.07 -11.54 7.46
C ASP A 698 -9.83 -10.22 7.39
N ILE A 699 -9.45 -9.22 8.20
CA ILE A 699 -10.02 -7.86 8.09
C ILE A 699 -9.76 -7.26 6.71
N ARG A 700 -8.55 -7.43 6.14
CA ARG A 700 -8.23 -6.93 4.80
C ARG A 700 -9.03 -7.64 3.71
N ASN A 701 -9.22 -8.95 3.82
CA ASN A 701 -10.05 -9.72 2.89
C ASN A 701 -11.52 -9.37 3.05
N GLY A 702 -12.03 -9.27 4.27
CA GLY A 702 -13.38 -8.82 4.59
C GLY A 702 -13.67 -7.42 4.05
N HIS A 703 -12.72 -6.49 4.18
CA HIS A 703 -12.79 -5.17 3.54
C HIS A 703 -12.94 -5.27 2.01
N ARG A 704 -12.11 -6.09 1.33
CA ARG A 704 -12.19 -6.27 -0.13
C ARG A 704 -13.56 -6.81 -0.55
N VAL A 705 -14.05 -7.82 0.17
CA VAL A 705 -15.38 -8.42 -0.06
C VAL A 705 -16.48 -7.38 0.18
N ALA A 706 -16.45 -6.64 1.29
CA ALA A 706 -17.44 -5.62 1.61
C ALA A 706 -17.47 -4.48 0.58
N GLN A 707 -16.30 -4.02 0.13
CA GLN A 707 -16.19 -2.98 -0.89
C GLN A 707 -16.73 -3.45 -2.26
N LEU A 708 -16.43 -4.68 -2.67
CA LEU A 708 -16.99 -5.27 -3.88
C LEU A 708 -18.50 -5.51 -3.76
N ALA A 709 -18.98 -5.96 -2.60
CA ALA A 709 -20.40 -6.14 -2.33
C ALA A 709 -21.15 -4.81 -2.39
N GLY A 710 -20.58 -3.73 -1.85
CA GLY A 710 -21.09 -2.37 -2.04
C GLY A 710 -21.12 -1.96 -3.51
N GLY A 711 -20.11 -2.30 -4.30
CA GLY A 711 -20.11 -2.06 -5.75
C GLY A 711 -21.22 -2.84 -6.49
N ILE A 712 -21.43 -4.11 -6.15
CA ILE A 712 -22.50 -4.95 -6.71
C ILE A 712 -23.87 -4.38 -6.34
N ALA A 713 -24.07 -4.02 -5.08
CA ALA A 713 -25.30 -3.40 -4.60
C ALA A 713 -25.56 -2.05 -5.29
N PHE A 714 -24.52 -1.26 -5.56
CA PHE A 714 -24.63 0.01 -6.28
C PHE A 714 -25.11 -0.19 -7.72
N VAL A 715 -24.52 -1.16 -8.45
CA VAL A 715 -24.93 -1.47 -9.82
C VAL A 715 -26.38 -1.97 -9.86
N ALA A 716 -26.76 -2.84 -8.91
CA ALA A 716 -28.14 -3.31 -8.77
C ALA A 716 -29.11 -2.16 -8.48
N ALA A 717 -28.73 -1.24 -7.58
CA ALA A 717 -29.52 -0.06 -7.24
C ALA A 717 -29.69 0.89 -8.44
N LEU A 718 -28.62 1.11 -9.21
CA LEU A 718 -28.64 1.93 -10.42
C LEU A 718 -29.59 1.35 -11.47
N ALA A 719 -29.51 0.03 -11.71
CA ALA A 719 -30.42 -0.66 -12.60
C ALA A 719 -31.87 -0.56 -12.12
N ALA A 720 -32.12 -0.71 -10.82
CA ALA A 720 -33.46 -0.58 -10.25
C ALA A 720 -34.02 0.84 -10.39
N CYS A 721 -33.21 1.89 -10.23
CA CYS A 721 -33.63 3.27 -10.50
C CYS A 721 -34.05 3.46 -11.97
N CYS A 722 -33.30 2.89 -12.92
CA CYS A 722 -33.63 2.98 -14.34
C CYS A 722 -34.91 2.20 -14.69
N ILE A 723 -35.06 0.99 -14.14
CA ILE A 723 -36.26 0.16 -14.34
C ILE A 723 -37.49 0.84 -13.74
N LYS A 724 -37.37 1.41 -12.54
CA LYS A 724 -38.48 2.14 -11.90
C LYS A 724 -38.95 3.28 -12.78
N ASP A 725 -38.01 4.09 -13.27
CA ASP A 725 -38.33 5.23 -14.14
C ASP A 725 -39.04 4.77 -15.42
N TRP A 726 -38.54 3.71 -16.07
CA TRP A 726 -39.16 3.11 -17.25
C TRP A 726 -40.57 2.56 -17.01
N ILE A 727 -40.88 2.10 -15.78
CA ILE A 727 -42.23 1.63 -15.43
C ILE A 727 -43.18 2.79 -15.12
N THR A 728 -42.67 3.88 -14.55
CA THR A 728 -43.47 5.01 -14.07
C THR A 728 -43.63 6.16 -15.08
N GLY A 729 -42.69 6.29 -16.02
CA GLY A 729 -42.72 7.25 -17.13
C GLY A 729 -43.35 6.65 -18.37
#